data_AF-A0A1H4CYJ8-F1
#
_entry.id   AF-A0A1H4CYJ8-F1
#
_cell.length_a   1.000
_cell.length_b   1.000
_cell.length_c   1.000
_cell.angle_alpha   90.00
_cell.angle_beta   90.00
_cell.angle_gamma   90.00
#
_symmetry.space_group_name_H-M   'P 1'
#
loop_
_entity.id
_entity.type
_entity.pdbx_description
1 polymer ?
#
loop_
_entity_poly.entity_id
_entity_poly.type
_entity_poly.pdbx_seq_one_letter_code
_entity_poly.pdbx_strand_id
1 'polypeptide(L)'
;MKKNFVRVMLFGALTLTVSTVVTSCKDYDDDIKGLQEQVDKITSTSPVSTEDMKNAVEKAKQDLQTQLNDLSALVENPDGEKTLKEKIAALEQALADATGDKAKDLATRLADLQNQLTTLQKILKGEDGVSGLEKKIEELENVKTVLSELIAAEQAYITSGKKDASAYESTSFGAYVNQAIINALQHEGDDTSKWGKIAQYVTEAVQKGISTELSGINNYLTAQYGVKTTLETFVKDVYEKLFSEEAIGKQTQLDNLLDAINAYVSTEEGADYKSYADIIKQIDDTKKQLAALELPATGTFSQAVKDIIKSESEQVGGVIKGLESRLDAEIKAIKGMIQSIVYIPESADRTVNFNTFYVKYGTNNEPADWSPVLNANEVKVNFRVSPQSAVAELIKGEEGKYLIAADYHQLTRATGTHFAIKKIEAVTGEPNVIAVTLDASTADKSYAVALTVKDKGETTLNDITSDYFAAVKENMYIEEVEWESVNAAASEVAKNASIDYKATGSYYKMTVKSSINAGTGATEGQALTKTKPEEFGISVDNLFSVTFNVTGAGTSSFTMNGETGVLKGNADGTLGNQCQATSTVKAKAPAGVTGDKSFTQKTYSGTVTLIDIQAPTTIELADPDAPLVWHSTKQELALDGEKINAIKTALGGISDFSGCTFERIAPADAVAASAVLVVATPDIKFNKNAGNNLVLEVPAGATYTGKVTTKITNTAGHISIVLSTDVDIKYPAEADLTLANSNAWDGTKAVLNLVETGSSPVTAVTAERDLTELFTNYTDFVGNGSNGTFTSLGGKFEFSVVGDTPSGVTLGATSGTLSVGKTYNGDAAGFSVKVEAKCGEKVISTKTIPVVFNTAKMNGTFDYKVDTEDKDKLAFDVSSATERGNGVDVSSALVWKDASDRQLWPSTGASDAYDSSDGATIFGFTVAFELVAGEDNDNFTLDGTTGKLTLKNPNATQNHKAMTVKVKAIPTSPWGTVEAKVVTVTVAEWVD
;
A
#
# COMPACT_ATOMS: atom_id res chain seq x y z
N MET A 1 10.61 -42.22 7.03
CA MET A 1 10.93 -40.89 7.60
C MET A 1 9.65 -40.23 8.08
N LYS A 2 9.30 -40.40 9.35
CA LYS A 2 8.23 -39.66 10.06
C LYS A 2 8.67 -39.59 11.53
N LYS A 3 8.98 -38.39 12.05
CA LYS A 3 8.73 -37.96 13.46
C LYS A 3 9.41 -36.67 13.93
N ASN A 4 10.37 -36.09 13.22
CA ASN A 4 11.19 -35.01 13.81
C ASN A 4 10.89 -33.58 13.34
N PHE A 5 9.98 -33.37 12.39
CA PHE A 5 9.73 -32.03 11.85
C PHE A 5 8.55 -31.28 12.50
N VAL A 6 7.73 -31.95 13.32
CA VAL A 6 6.52 -31.34 13.95
C VAL A 6 6.77 -30.96 15.43
N ARG A 7 7.95 -31.27 15.99
CA ARG A 7 8.25 -31.02 17.42
C ARG A 7 8.73 -29.62 17.78
N VAL A 8 9.09 -28.78 16.81
CA VAL A 8 9.54 -27.40 17.10
C VAL A 8 8.39 -26.38 17.01
N MET A 9 7.25 -26.74 16.42
CA MET A 9 6.08 -25.85 16.32
C MET A 9 5.07 -25.95 17.48
N LEU A 10 5.27 -26.82 18.48
CA LEU A 10 4.24 -27.08 19.50
C LEU A 10 4.76 -27.28 20.93
N PHE A 11 5.57 -26.36 21.44
CA PHE A 11 5.80 -26.23 22.89
C PHE A 11 5.96 -24.75 23.31
N GLY A 12 4.97 -23.94 22.97
CA GLY A 12 4.53 -22.90 23.89
C GLY A 12 3.52 -23.51 24.86
N ALA A 13 3.96 -23.85 26.08
CA ALA A 13 3.19 -23.80 27.33
C ALA A 13 3.84 -24.67 28.43
N LEU A 14 4.36 -23.99 29.46
CA LEU A 14 4.48 -24.33 30.90
C LEU A 14 5.82 -23.79 31.41
N THR A 15 5.88 -22.48 31.69
CA THR A 15 5.69 -21.90 33.03
C THR A 15 6.74 -22.33 34.06
N LEU A 16 7.65 -21.40 34.32
CA LEU A 16 7.97 -20.87 35.66
C LEU A 16 8.15 -21.91 36.78
N THR A 17 9.41 -22.14 37.15
CA THR A 17 9.84 -22.07 38.56
C THR A 17 11.28 -21.57 38.67
N VAL A 18 11.36 -20.29 39.03
CA VAL A 18 12.26 -19.64 40.01
C VAL A 18 13.67 -20.21 40.24
N SER A 19 14.66 -19.35 39.92
CA SER A 19 15.76 -18.86 40.78
C SER A 19 16.69 -19.88 41.48
N THR A 20 18.00 -19.70 41.60
CA THR A 20 18.79 -18.50 41.87
C THR A 20 20.27 -18.92 41.88
N VAL A 21 21.17 -18.04 41.38
CA VAL A 21 22.52 -17.75 41.94
C VAL A 21 23.60 -18.82 41.59
N VAL A 22 24.79 -18.55 41.07
CA VAL A 22 25.79 -17.46 41.22
C VAL A 22 26.75 -17.45 39.99
N THR A 23 27.41 -16.31 39.76
CA THR A 23 28.81 -16.08 39.30
C THR A 23 29.20 -16.19 37.82
N SER A 24 29.30 -14.99 37.24
CA SER A 24 30.45 -14.45 36.50
C SER A 24 30.97 -15.22 35.29
N CYS A 25 30.58 -14.74 34.11
CA CYS A 25 31.53 -14.32 33.09
C CYS A 25 30.96 -13.07 32.42
N LYS A 26 31.74 -11.99 32.44
CA LYS A 26 31.49 -10.70 31.78
C LYS A 26 31.27 -10.82 30.26
N ASP A 27 31.46 -12.02 29.71
CA ASP A 27 31.31 -12.38 28.30
C ASP A 27 29.84 -12.63 27.91
N TYR A 28 29.04 -13.22 28.81
CA TYR A 28 27.69 -13.64 28.46
C TYR A 28 26.67 -12.50 28.38
N ASP A 29 26.85 -11.41 29.14
CA ASP A 29 25.93 -10.27 29.07
C ASP A 29 26.07 -9.50 27.76
N ASP A 30 27.27 -9.42 27.18
CA ASP A 30 27.50 -8.82 25.86
C ASP A 30 26.94 -9.71 24.74
N ASP A 31 27.08 -11.03 24.88
CA ASP A 31 26.43 -12.00 23.98
C ASP A 31 24.89 -11.94 24.08
N ILE A 32 24.34 -11.85 25.30
CA ILE A 32 22.90 -11.76 25.54
C ILE A 32 22.34 -10.44 24.99
N LYS A 33 23.07 -9.33 25.16
CA LYS A 33 22.70 -8.03 24.60
C LYS A 33 22.80 -8.00 23.07
N GLY A 34 23.87 -8.57 22.50
CA GLY A 34 24.03 -8.71 21.05
C GLY A 34 22.97 -9.62 20.43
N LEU A 35 22.55 -10.67 21.14
CA LEU A 35 21.44 -11.54 20.75
C LEU A 35 20.07 -10.85 20.93
N GLN A 36 19.88 -10.04 21.97
CA GLN A 36 18.66 -9.23 22.16
C GLN A 36 18.53 -8.14 21.08
N GLU A 37 19.61 -7.45 20.73
CA GLU A 37 19.61 -6.49 19.63
C GLU A 37 19.32 -7.16 18.27
N GLN A 38 19.82 -8.38 18.05
CA GLN A 38 19.48 -9.18 16.87
C GLN A 38 18.02 -9.66 16.89
N VAL A 39 17.48 -10.05 18.05
CA VAL A 39 16.08 -10.44 18.24
C VAL A 39 15.14 -9.25 18.05
N ASP A 40 15.51 -8.06 18.51
CA ASP A 40 14.75 -6.82 18.35
C ASP A 40 14.74 -6.34 16.89
N LYS A 41 15.85 -6.56 16.16
CA LYS A 41 15.94 -6.33 14.71
C LYS A 41 15.10 -7.31 13.88
N ILE A 42 14.85 -8.51 14.40
CA ILE A 42 14.00 -9.55 13.78
C ILE A 42 12.50 -9.36 14.14
N THR A 43 12.18 -8.76 15.30
CA THR A 43 10.80 -8.61 15.78
C THR A 43 10.09 -7.34 15.32
N SER A 44 10.77 -6.41 14.62
CA SER A 44 10.10 -5.27 14.01
C SER A 44 9.25 -5.73 12.80
N THR A 45 7.94 -5.53 12.85
CA THR A 45 6.96 -5.98 11.86
C THR A 45 6.95 -5.15 10.56
N SER A 46 8.08 -5.09 9.87
CA SER A 46 8.18 -4.72 8.46
C SER A 46 9.18 -5.67 7.80
N PRO A 47 8.93 -6.16 6.57
CA PRO A 47 9.92 -7.00 5.90
C PRO A 47 11.22 -6.20 5.83
N VAL A 48 12.30 -6.77 6.37
CA VAL A 48 13.66 -6.19 6.30
C VAL A 48 13.88 -5.79 4.85
N SER A 49 14.08 -4.50 4.58
CA SER A 49 14.13 -4.06 3.19
C SER A 49 15.35 -4.70 2.53
N THR A 50 15.24 -4.98 1.24
CA THR A 50 16.34 -5.53 0.44
C THR A 50 17.63 -4.72 0.58
N GLU A 51 17.50 -3.40 0.76
CA GLU A 51 18.61 -2.48 0.98
C GLU A 51 19.22 -2.62 2.39
N ASP A 52 18.40 -2.90 3.41
CA ASP A 52 18.88 -3.18 4.78
C ASP A 52 19.68 -4.48 4.85
N MET A 53 19.27 -5.51 4.10
CA MET A 53 20.02 -6.78 4.00
C MET A 53 21.36 -6.58 3.30
N LYS A 54 21.40 -5.77 2.23
CA LYS A 54 22.64 -5.43 1.52
C LYS A 54 23.63 -4.65 2.39
N ASN A 55 23.12 -3.65 3.13
CA ASN A 55 23.94 -2.84 4.05
C ASN A 55 24.50 -3.65 5.22
N ALA A 56 23.74 -4.62 5.73
CA ALA A 56 24.19 -5.51 6.80
C ALA A 56 25.33 -6.45 6.35
N VAL A 57 25.24 -7.00 5.13
CA VAL A 57 26.30 -7.86 4.56
C VAL A 57 27.60 -7.07 4.30
N GLU A 58 27.49 -5.84 3.81
CA GLU A 58 28.65 -4.94 3.65
C GLU A 58 29.34 -4.63 4.97
N LYS A 59 28.57 -4.34 6.01
CA LYS A 59 29.12 -4.02 7.32
C LYS A 59 29.86 -5.21 7.93
N ALA A 60 29.28 -6.41 7.86
CA ALA A 60 29.92 -7.64 8.34
C ALA A 60 31.23 -7.97 7.59
N LYS A 61 31.28 -7.71 6.27
CA LYS A 61 32.50 -7.86 5.49
C LYS A 61 33.60 -6.91 5.95
N GLN A 62 33.28 -5.63 6.17
CA GLN A 62 34.25 -4.63 6.64
C GLN A 62 34.82 -4.96 8.02
N ASP A 63 33.98 -5.44 8.94
CA ASP A 63 34.41 -5.77 10.30
C ASP A 63 35.34 -7.00 10.31
N LEU A 64 35.06 -8.03 9.50
CA LEU A 64 35.95 -9.19 9.33
C LEU A 64 37.26 -8.84 8.61
N GLN A 65 37.22 -7.93 7.62
CA GLN A 65 38.43 -7.45 6.94
C GLN A 65 39.35 -6.70 7.93
N THR A 66 38.77 -5.98 8.88
CA THR A 66 39.52 -5.30 9.94
C THR A 66 40.19 -6.32 10.87
N GLN A 67 39.45 -7.33 11.34
CA GLN A 67 40.02 -8.41 12.17
C GLN A 67 41.11 -9.21 11.44
N LEU A 68 40.93 -9.46 10.14
CA LEU A 68 41.93 -10.12 9.31
C LEU A 68 43.22 -9.30 9.22
N ASN A 69 43.11 -7.98 9.04
CA ASN A 69 44.27 -7.09 8.99
C ASN A 69 45.00 -7.04 10.35
N ASP A 70 44.26 -6.96 11.46
CA ASP A 70 44.83 -6.97 12.81
C ASP A 70 45.54 -8.29 13.13
N LEU A 71 44.95 -9.43 12.73
CA LEU A 71 45.54 -10.76 12.90
C LEU A 71 46.75 -10.96 11.99
N SER A 72 46.72 -10.44 10.76
CA SER A 72 47.85 -10.45 9.82
C SER A 72 49.03 -9.64 10.35
N ALA A 73 48.77 -8.47 10.96
CA ALA A 73 49.80 -7.68 11.63
C ALA A 73 50.43 -8.41 12.84
N LEU A 74 49.66 -9.26 13.54
CA LEU A 74 50.16 -10.11 14.62
C LEU A 74 51.02 -11.29 14.10
N VAL A 75 50.71 -11.82 12.90
CA VAL A 75 51.51 -12.84 12.19
C VAL A 75 52.82 -12.25 11.66
N GLU A 76 52.80 -11.01 11.18
CA GLU A 76 53.97 -10.29 10.66
C GLU A 76 54.94 -9.78 11.74
N ASN A 77 54.66 -10.03 13.03
CA ASN A 77 55.59 -9.77 14.14
C ASN A 77 56.32 -11.07 14.56
N PRO A 78 57.49 -11.38 13.97
CA PRO A 78 58.10 -12.72 13.94
C PRO A 78 58.78 -13.20 15.23
N ASP A 79 58.86 -12.37 16.27
CA ASP A 79 59.70 -12.67 17.44
C ASP A 79 59.16 -13.82 18.30
N GLY A 80 57.86 -14.13 18.27
CA GLY A 80 57.24 -15.21 19.07
C GLY A 80 57.50 -16.63 18.56
N GLU A 81 57.16 -16.92 17.30
CA GLU A 81 57.32 -18.27 16.72
C GLU A 81 58.80 -18.64 16.53
N LYS A 82 59.62 -17.66 16.11
CA LYS A 82 61.07 -17.85 15.93
C LYS A 82 61.76 -18.18 17.26
N THR A 83 61.45 -17.44 18.33
CA THR A 83 62.02 -17.68 19.66
C THR A 83 61.61 -19.04 20.24
N LEU A 84 60.38 -19.49 20.00
CA LEU A 84 59.91 -20.82 20.44
C LEU A 84 60.66 -21.95 19.71
N LYS A 85 60.85 -21.84 18.39
CA LYS A 85 61.62 -22.83 17.61
C LYS A 85 63.08 -22.90 18.04
N GLU A 86 63.71 -21.76 18.28
CA GLU A 86 65.11 -21.69 18.75
C GLU A 86 65.27 -22.31 20.16
N LYS A 87 64.32 -22.06 21.07
CA LYS A 87 64.30 -22.67 22.41
C LYS A 87 64.06 -24.18 22.38
N ILE A 88 63.19 -24.67 21.50
CA ILE A 88 62.95 -26.11 21.30
C ILE A 88 64.23 -26.79 20.81
N ALA A 89 64.90 -26.25 19.79
CA ALA A 89 66.15 -26.81 19.27
C ALA A 89 67.26 -26.86 20.34
N ALA A 90 67.38 -25.80 21.16
CA ALA A 90 68.33 -25.78 22.27
C ALA A 90 68.00 -26.81 23.37
N LEU A 91 66.72 -27.03 23.65
CA LEU A 91 66.25 -28.03 24.62
C LEU A 91 66.41 -29.47 24.11
N GLU A 92 66.20 -29.72 22.82
CA GLU A 92 66.47 -31.02 22.17
C GLU A 92 67.95 -31.39 22.26
N GLN A 93 68.83 -30.42 22.00
CA GLN A 93 70.27 -30.58 22.15
C GLN A 93 70.66 -30.88 23.61
N ALA A 94 70.11 -30.13 24.57
CA ALA A 94 70.38 -30.34 26.00
C ALA A 94 69.82 -31.66 26.54
N LEU A 95 68.73 -32.17 25.97
CA LEU A 95 68.14 -33.46 26.32
C LEU A 95 69.01 -34.63 25.85
N ALA A 96 69.66 -34.52 24.68
CA ALA A 96 70.54 -35.56 24.14
C ALA A 96 71.76 -35.86 25.05
N ASP A 97 72.20 -34.87 25.82
CA ASP A 97 73.35 -34.96 26.72
C ASP A 97 72.99 -35.31 28.18
N ALA A 98 71.69 -35.39 28.52
CA ALA A 98 71.22 -35.58 29.89
C ALA A 98 70.88 -37.04 30.24
N THR A 99 71.10 -37.46 31.48
CA THR A 99 70.72 -38.80 32.01
C THR A 99 69.99 -38.70 33.35
N GLY A 100 69.18 -39.71 33.68
CA GLY A 100 68.40 -39.77 34.93
C GLY A 100 67.25 -38.75 35.00
N ASP A 101 66.90 -38.29 36.21
CA ASP A 101 65.74 -37.42 36.45
C ASP A 101 65.81 -36.07 35.69
N LYS A 102 67.03 -35.61 35.38
CA LYS A 102 67.26 -34.37 34.62
C LYS A 102 66.82 -34.49 33.16
N ALA A 103 66.96 -35.67 32.55
CA ALA A 103 66.44 -35.95 31.21
C ALA A 103 64.90 -35.98 31.19
N LYS A 104 64.29 -36.44 32.28
CA LYS A 104 62.83 -36.49 32.42
C LYS A 104 62.21 -35.10 32.52
N ASP A 105 62.84 -34.18 33.25
CA ASP A 105 62.41 -32.77 33.35
C ASP A 105 62.56 -32.03 32.01
N LEU A 106 63.69 -32.20 31.33
CA LEU A 106 63.95 -31.59 30.02
C LEU A 106 62.98 -32.12 28.94
N ALA A 107 62.67 -33.42 28.96
CA ALA A 107 61.68 -34.00 28.04
C ALA A 107 60.26 -33.44 28.30
N THR A 108 59.91 -33.17 29.55
CA THR A 108 58.61 -32.58 29.91
C THR A 108 58.50 -31.13 29.43
N ARG A 109 59.56 -30.32 29.63
CA ARG A 109 59.61 -28.93 29.15
C ARG A 109 59.69 -28.83 27.63
N LEU A 110 60.35 -29.78 26.98
CA LEU A 110 60.37 -29.88 25.53
C LEU A 110 58.96 -30.16 24.98
N ALA A 111 58.24 -31.12 25.57
CA ALA A 111 56.87 -31.43 25.18
C ALA A 111 55.91 -30.24 25.39
N ASP A 112 56.07 -29.48 26.47
CA ASP A 112 55.28 -28.28 26.73
C ASP A 112 55.53 -27.18 25.69
N LEU A 113 56.80 -26.89 25.37
CA LEU A 113 57.13 -25.91 24.33
C LEU A 113 56.71 -26.36 22.93
N GLN A 114 56.82 -27.65 22.61
CA GLN A 114 56.31 -28.22 21.36
C GLN A 114 54.78 -28.10 21.27
N ASN A 115 54.06 -28.28 22.38
CA ASN A 115 52.61 -28.06 22.45
C ASN A 115 52.23 -26.58 22.30
N GLN A 116 52.99 -25.67 22.91
CA GLN A 116 52.79 -24.22 22.76
C GLN A 116 53.04 -23.76 21.32
N LEU A 117 54.10 -24.24 20.67
CA LEU A 117 54.36 -23.97 19.25
C LEU A 117 53.26 -24.55 18.37
N THR A 118 52.79 -25.76 18.66
CA THR A 118 51.68 -26.39 17.92
C THR A 118 50.38 -25.61 18.08
N THR A 119 50.08 -25.12 19.29
CA THR A 119 48.88 -24.32 19.58
C THR A 119 48.94 -22.96 18.88
N LEU A 120 50.09 -22.29 18.92
CA LEU A 120 50.32 -21.04 18.19
C LEU A 120 50.19 -21.25 16.66
N GLN A 121 50.76 -22.33 16.13
CA GLN A 121 50.61 -22.71 14.71
C GLN A 121 49.17 -23.07 14.35
N LYS A 122 48.39 -23.64 15.28
CA LYS A 122 46.98 -23.97 15.09
C LYS A 122 46.09 -22.72 15.09
N ILE A 123 46.45 -21.69 15.85
CA ILE A 123 45.81 -20.36 15.80
C ILE A 123 46.21 -19.62 14.52
N LEU A 124 47.47 -19.74 14.08
CA LEU A 124 47.98 -19.10 12.85
C LEU A 124 47.57 -19.82 11.55
N LYS A 125 47.23 -21.12 11.58
CA LYS A 125 46.96 -21.96 10.40
C LYS A 125 45.64 -22.76 10.46
N GLY A 126 44.85 -22.60 11.51
CA GLY A 126 43.57 -23.29 11.69
C GLY A 126 42.41 -22.56 11.01
N GLU A 127 41.28 -23.24 10.84
CA GLU A 127 40.04 -22.74 10.21
C GLU A 127 39.45 -21.49 10.86
N ASP A 128 39.91 -21.10 12.05
CA ASP A 128 39.45 -19.90 12.79
C ASP A 128 40.47 -18.74 12.77
N GLY A 129 41.62 -18.91 12.09
CA GLY A 129 42.69 -17.90 11.96
C GLY A 129 42.60 -17.04 10.69
N VAL A 130 43.74 -16.57 10.17
CA VAL A 130 43.84 -15.70 8.97
C VAL A 130 43.14 -16.32 7.76
N SER A 131 43.45 -17.58 7.43
CA SER A 131 42.84 -18.28 6.30
C SER A 131 41.34 -18.54 6.49
N GLY A 132 40.90 -18.69 7.74
CA GLY A 132 39.48 -18.84 8.10
C GLY A 132 38.68 -17.56 7.89
N LEU A 133 39.25 -16.42 8.31
CA LEU A 133 38.67 -15.10 8.12
C LEU A 133 38.68 -14.69 6.64
N GLU A 134 39.76 -14.94 5.91
CA GLU A 134 39.82 -14.76 4.45
C GLU A 134 38.70 -15.52 3.74
N LYS A 135 38.52 -16.80 4.11
CA LYS A 135 37.46 -17.63 3.56
C LYS A 135 36.06 -17.12 3.93
N LYS A 136 35.82 -16.66 5.15
CA LYS A 136 34.54 -16.07 5.57
C LYS A 136 34.23 -14.76 4.85
N ILE A 137 35.24 -13.94 4.57
CA ILE A 137 35.10 -12.71 3.77
C ILE A 137 34.75 -13.05 2.31
N GLU A 138 35.40 -14.07 1.74
CA GLU A 138 35.09 -14.58 0.40
C GLU A 138 33.67 -15.18 0.33
N GLU A 139 33.25 -15.93 1.35
CA GLU A 139 31.90 -16.46 1.48
C GLU A 139 30.85 -15.33 1.56
N LEU A 140 31.11 -14.25 2.30
CA LEU A 140 30.23 -13.08 2.38
C LEU A 140 30.15 -12.30 1.06
N GLU A 141 31.23 -12.19 0.30
CA GLU A 141 31.20 -11.59 -1.04
C GLU A 141 30.39 -12.43 -2.03
N ASN A 142 30.48 -13.76 -1.92
CA ASN A 142 29.62 -14.65 -2.69
C ASN A 142 28.15 -14.47 -2.30
N VAL A 143 27.82 -14.39 -1.01
CA VAL A 143 26.45 -14.13 -0.52
C VAL A 143 25.91 -12.79 -1.02
N LYS A 144 26.73 -11.74 -1.04
CA LYS A 144 26.36 -10.42 -1.58
C LYS A 144 26.07 -10.48 -3.09
N THR A 145 26.86 -11.25 -3.83
CA THR A 145 26.67 -11.47 -5.27
C THR A 145 25.35 -12.22 -5.52
N VAL A 146 25.11 -13.31 -4.80
CA VAL A 146 23.86 -14.08 -4.85
C VAL A 146 22.65 -13.21 -4.53
N LEU A 147 22.71 -12.43 -3.45
CA LEU A 147 21.63 -11.53 -3.06
C LEU A 147 21.31 -10.52 -4.18
N SER A 148 22.34 -9.96 -4.82
CA SER A 148 22.16 -9.02 -5.94
C SER A 148 21.51 -9.65 -7.17
N GLU A 149 21.87 -10.88 -7.52
CA GLU A 149 21.26 -11.65 -8.62
C GLU A 149 19.78 -11.97 -8.34
N LEU A 150 19.45 -12.35 -7.10
CA LEU A 150 18.08 -12.67 -6.68
C LEU A 150 17.15 -11.45 -6.77
N ILE A 151 17.65 -10.28 -6.39
CA ILE A 151 16.91 -9.02 -6.48
C ILE A 151 16.60 -8.68 -7.95
N ALA A 152 17.58 -8.86 -8.83
CA ALA A 152 17.40 -8.62 -10.26
C ALA A 152 16.38 -9.59 -10.88
N ALA A 153 16.44 -10.87 -10.50
CA ALA A 153 15.47 -11.88 -10.96
C ALA A 153 14.06 -11.64 -10.42
N GLU A 154 13.92 -11.21 -9.17
CA GLU A 154 12.62 -10.84 -8.58
C GLU A 154 11.99 -9.65 -9.33
N GLN A 155 12.77 -8.61 -9.66
CA GLN A 155 12.28 -7.50 -10.48
C GLN A 155 11.88 -7.95 -11.89
N ALA A 156 12.63 -8.85 -12.50
CA ALA A 156 12.29 -9.43 -13.81
C ALA A 156 11.00 -10.28 -13.74
N TYR A 157 10.82 -11.05 -12.67
CA TYR A 157 9.60 -11.83 -12.41
C TYR A 157 8.36 -10.93 -12.26
N ILE A 158 8.46 -9.85 -11.47
CA ILE A 158 7.37 -8.88 -11.25
C ILE A 158 6.99 -8.16 -12.55
N THR A 159 7.98 -7.82 -13.39
CA THR A 159 7.77 -6.97 -14.59
C THR A 159 7.31 -7.76 -15.82
N SER A 160 7.55 -9.08 -15.90
CA SER A 160 7.31 -9.89 -17.11
C SER A 160 5.84 -10.29 -17.37
N GLY A 161 4.93 -10.08 -16.41
CA GLY A 161 3.49 -10.35 -16.56
C GLY A 161 3.08 -11.81 -16.77
N LYS A 162 4.02 -12.74 -16.97
CA LYS A 162 3.78 -14.17 -17.26
C LYS A 162 3.94 -15.12 -16.07
N LYS A 163 4.48 -14.65 -14.94
CA LYS A 163 4.84 -15.50 -13.76
C LYS A 163 5.70 -16.71 -14.15
N ASP A 164 6.62 -16.51 -15.09
CA ASP A 164 7.53 -17.55 -15.57
C ASP A 164 8.72 -17.69 -14.61
N ALA A 165 8.96 -18.91 -14.12
CA ALA A 165 10.03 -19.22 -13.16
C ALA A 165 11.43 -19.24 -13.79
N SER A 166 11.52 -19.16 -15.12
CA SER A 166 12.78 -19.14 -15.86
C SER A 166 13.71 -17.98 -15.47
N ALA A 167 13.16 -16.87 -14.95
CA ALA A 167 13.95 -15.75 -14.43
C ALA A 167 14.86 -16.13 -13.23
N TYR A 168 14.53 -17.21 -12.52
CA TYR A 168 15.34 -17.74 -11.41
C TYR A 168 16.32 -18.84 -11.85
N GLU A 169 16.23 -19.37 -13.09
CA GLU A 169 17.08 -20.46 -13.60
C GLU A 169 18.55 -20.06 -13.75
N SER A 170 18.82 -18.79 -14.06
CA SER A 170 20.17 -18.25 -14.19
C SER A 170 20.74 -17.65 -12.90
N THR A 171 19.96 -17.69 -11.81
CA THR A 171 20.41 -17.20 -10.50
C THR A 171 21.00 -18.31 -9.65
N SER A 172 21.89 -17.92 -8.75
CA SER A 172 22.39 -18.77 -7.68
C SER A 172 21.29 -19.29 -6.70
N PHE A 173 20.02 -18.90 -6.86
CA PHE A 173 18.86 -19.46 -6.11
C PHE A 173 18.68 -20.97 -6.28
N GLY A 174 19.00 -21.49 -7.47
CA GLY A 174 18.86 -22.91 -7.79
C GLY A 174 19.65 -23.83 -6.86
N ALA A 175 20.73 -23.32 -6.25
CA ALA A 175 21.54 -24.05 -5.27
C ALA A 175 20.84 -24.22 -3.90
N TYR A 176 19.94 -23.30 -3.52
CA TYR A 176 19.22 -23.33 -2.23
C TYR A 176 17.86 -24.05 -2.32
N VAL A 177 17.24 -24.09 -3.50
CA VAL A 177 16.15 -25.04 -3.79
C VAL A 177 16.77 -26.39 -4.07
N ASN A 178 17.04 -27.14 -2.99
CA ASN A 178 17.62 -28.48 -2.93
C ASN A 178 17.87 -29.09 -4.33
N GLN A 179 19.08 -28.95 -4.88
CA GLN A 179 19.45 -29.32 -6.26
C GLN A 179 18.97 -30.73 -6.66
N ALA A 180 18.77 -31.62 -5.68
CA ALA A 180 18.16 -32.95 -5.87
C ALA A 180 16.72 -32.94 -6.42
N ILE A 181 15.91 -31.90 -6.18
CA ILE A 181 14.54 -31.77 -6.69
C ILE A 181 14.56 -31.26 -8.13
N ILE A 182 15.36 -30.24 -8.43
CA ILE A 182 15.58 -29.74 -9.79
C ILE A 182 16.21 -30.85 -10.65
N ASN A 183 17.29 -31.47 -10.17
CA ASN A 183 17.93 -32.61 -10.83
C ASN A 183 17.05 -33.86 -10.86
N ALA A 184 15.99 -33.98 -10.06
CA ALA A 184 15.05 -35.11 -10.18
C ALA A 184 14.01 -34.88 -11.29
N LEU A 185 13.68 -33.61 -11.57
CA LEU A 185 12.65 -33.18 -12.52
C LEU A 185 13.20 -32.76 -13.89
N GLN A 186 14.52 -32.58 -14.02
CA GLN A 186 15.17 -32.17 -15.26
C GLN A 186 14.86 -33.10 -16.43
N HIS A 187 14.40 -32.53 -17.55
CA HIS A 187 14.04 -33.27 -18.76
C HIS A 187 14.39 -32.45 -20.01
N GLU A 188 15.67 -32.46 -20.38
CA GLU A 188 16.17 -31.77 -21.58
C GLU A 188 17.05 -32.70 -22.44
N GLY A 189 16.85 -32.63 -23.76
CA GLY A 189 17.58 -33.42 -24.77
C GLY A 189 17.20 -34.90 -24.83
N ASP A 190 17.75 -35.62 -25.80
CA ASP A 190 17.39 -37.02 -26.10
C ASP A 190 18.14 -38.07 -25.26
N ASP A 191 19.12 -37.66 -24.46
CA ASP A 191 19.98 -38.54 -23.66
C ASP A 191 19.39 -38.79 -22.27
N THR A 192 18.61 -39.86 -22.14
CA THR A 192 17.91 -40.27 -20.91
C THR A 192 18.81 -40.43 -19.68
N SER A 193 20.11 -40.69 -19.85
CA SER A 193 21.07 -40.77 -18.75
C SER A 193 21.31 -39.43 -18.05
N LYS A 194 21.00 -38.32 -18.75
CA LYS A 194 21.09 -36.94 -18.26
C LYS A 194 19.77 -36.42 -17.68
N TRP A 195 18.68 -37.17 -17.83
CA TRP A 195 17.40 -36.82 -17.24
C TRP A 195 17.42 -37.03 -15.73
N GLY A 196 16.56 -36.29 -15.04
CA GLY A 196 16.42 -36.40 -13.62
C GLY A 196 15.78 -37.71 -13.17
N LYS A 197 16.09 -38.17 -11.95
CA LYS A 197 15.66 -39.49 -11.46
C LYS A 197 14.15 -39.73 -11.49
N ILE A 198 13.30 -38.70 -11.33
CA ILE A 198 11.84 -38.85 -11.46
C ILE A 198 11.44 -38.94 -12.93
N ALA A 199 12.03 -38.14 -13.81
CA ALA A 199 11.84 -38.25 -15.26
C ALA A 199 12.31 -39.62 -15.80
N GLN A 200 13.47 -40.10 -15.35
CA GLN A 200 13.96 -41.45 -15.61
C GLN A 200 12.97 -42.49 -15.09
N TYR A 201 12.52 -42.40 -13.84
CA TYR A 201 11.57 -43.36 -13.27
C TYR A 201 10.23 -43.42 -14.02
N VAL A 202 9.65 -42.26 -14.37
CA VAL A 202 8.41 -42.20 -15.15
C VAL A 202 8.61 -42.77 -16.55
N THR A 203 9.73 -42.46 -17.19
CA THR A 203 10.08 -42.99 -18.52
C THR A 203 10.33 -44.49 -18.47
N GLU A 204 11.06 -44.99 -17.47
CA GLU A 204 11.26 -46.41 -17.22
C GLU A 204 9.93 -47.11 -16.92
N ALA A 205 9.02 -46.49 -16.17
CA ALA A 205 7.69 -47.04 -15.91
C ALA A 205 6.85 -47.13 -17.19
N VAL A 206 6.89 -46.10 -18.04
CA VAL A 206 6.23 -46.08 -19.35
C VAL A 206 6.86 -47.11 -20.30
N GLN A 207 8.20 -47.14 -20.41
CA GLN A 207 8.93 -48.14 -21.20
C GLN A 207 8.67 -49.56 -20.70
N LYS A 208 8.58 -49.78 -19.38
CA LYS A 208 8.24 -51.08 -18.79
C LYS A 208 6.79 -51.47 -19.07
N GLY A 209 5.87 -50.51 -19.08
CA GLY A 209 4.49 -50.71 -19.56
C GLY A 209 4.47 -51.15 -21.03
N ILE A 210 5.17 -50.42 -21.90
CA ILE A 210 5.32 -50.74 -23.32
C ILE A 210 6.01 -52.11 -23.53
N SER A 211 7.07 -52.42 -22.77
CA SER A 211 7.73 -53.74 -22.79
C SER A 211 6.82 -54.86 -22.30
N THR A 212 5.90 -54.60 -21.37
CA THR A 212 4.92 -55.59 -20.90
C THR A 212 3.94 -55.92 -22.02
N GLU A 213 3.43 -54.90 -22.72
CA GLU A 213 2.59 -55.06 -23.91
C GLU A 213 3.34 -55.76 -25.06
N LEU A 214 4.58 -55.33 -25.35
CA LEU A 214 5.46 -55.98 -26.33
C LEU A 214 5.78 -57.43 -25.96
N SER A 215 5.93 -57.76 -24.66
CA SER A 215 6.09 -59.14 -24.21
C SER A 215 4.81 -59.95 -24.40
N GLY A 216 3.64 -59.33 -24.23
CA GLY A 216 2.34 -59.94 -24.58
C GLY A 216 2.27 -60.28 -26.07
N ILE A 217 2.69 -59.36 -26.94
CA ILE A 217 2.79 -59.56 -28.39
C ILE A 217 3.82 -60.64 -28.73
N ASN A 218 5.00 -60.62 -28.09
CA ASN A 218 6.04 -61.60 -28.31
C ASN A 218 5.62 -63.00 -27.87
N ASN A 219 4.89 -63.12 -26.74
CA ASN A 219 4.29 -64.38 -26.30
C ASN A 219 3.21 -64.89 -27.28
N TYR A 220 2.38 -64.00 -27.82
CA TYR A 220 1.40 -64.33 -28.84
C TYR A 220 2.07 -64.83 -30.13
N LEU A 221 3.12 -64.15 -30.59
CA LEU A 221 3.91 -64.55 -31.77
C LEU A 221 4.62 -65.89 -31.58
N THR A 222 5.21 -66.12 -30.40
CA THR A 222 5.80 -67.43 -30.05
C THR A 222 4.73 -68.53 -30.02
N ALA A 223 3.55 -68.26 -29.46
CA ALA A 223 2.46 -69.23 -29.38
C ALA A 223 1.88 -69.61 -30.74
N GLN A 224 1.75 -68.64 -31.66
CA GLN A 224 1.12 -68.86 -32.98
C GLN A 224 2.09 -69.32 -34.06
N TYR A 225 3.33 -68.84 -34.04
CA TYR A 225 4.30 -69.06 -35.13
C TYR A 225 5.56 -69.82 -34.69
N GLY A 226 5.64 -70.23 -33.42
CA GLY A 226 6.70 -71.10 -32.90
C GLY A 226 8.09 -70.46 -32.79
N VAL A 227 8.21 -69.15 -33.05
CA VAL A 227 9.50 -68.44 -33.03
C VAL A 227 9.80 -67.94 -31.62
N LYS A 228 10.90 -68.41 -31.03
CA LYS A 228 11.37 -68.03 -29.69
C LYS A 228 12.47 -66.96 -29.75
N THR A 229 12.20 -65.77 -30.28
CA THR A 229 13.07 -64.58 -30.14
C THR A 229 12.35 -63.29 -30.57
N THR A 230 12.90 -62.13 -30.17
CA THR A 230 12.38 -60.76 -30.32
C THR A 230 11.86 -60.39 -31.71
N LEU A 231 10.90 -59.46 -31.78
CA LEU A 231 10.26 -58.96 -33.01
C LEU A 231 11.25 -58.63 -34.14
N GLU A 232 12.39 -58.03 -33.81
CA GLU A 232 13.45 -57.70 -34.77
C GLU A 232 14.12 -58.96 -35.37
N THR A 233 14.29 -60.01 -34.57
CA THR A 233 14.76 -61.32 -35.04
C THR A 233 13.70 -62.03 -35.87
N PHE A 234 12.42 -61.91 -35.52
CA PHE A 234 11.33 -62.44 -36.34
C PHE A 234 11.28 -61.75 -37.71
N VAL A 235 11.32 -60.42 -37.75
CA VAL A 235 11.34 -59.65 -39.01
C VAL A 235 12.57 -59.99 -39.84
N LYS A 236 13.75 -60.10 -39.20
CA LYS A 236 14.98 -60.52 -39.86
C LYS A 236 14.92 -61.97 -40.38
N ASP A 237 14.45 -62.93 -39.59
CA ASP A 237 14.30 -64.33 -40.01
C ASP A 237 13.28 -64.48 -41.14
N VAL A 238 12.18 -63.73 -41.09
CA VAL A 238 11.18 -63.69 -42.16
C VAL A 238 11.81 -63.11 -43.41
N TYR A 239 12.55 -62.00 -43.31
CA TYR A 239 13.28 -61.38 -44.41
C TYR A 239 14.36 -62.31 -44.98
N GLU A 240 15.23 -62.88 -44.16
CA GLU A 240 16.29 -63.80 -44.57
C GLU A 240 15.72 -65.12 -45.11
N LYS A 241 14.56 -65.61 -44.66
CA LYS A 241 13.90 -66.78 -45.26
C LYS A 241 13.25 -66.46 -46.60
N LEU A 242 12.47 -65.37 -46.67
CA LEU A 242 11.80 -64.93 -47.90
C LEU A 242 12.80 -64.56 -49.01
N PHE A 243 13.98 -64.08 -48.63
CA PHE A 243 15.04 -63.62 -49.53
C PHE A 243 16.36 -64.40 -49.38
N SER A 244 16.32 -65.63 -48.86
CA SER A 244 17.50 -66.51 -48.73
C SER A 244 18.11 -66.83 -50.09
N GLU A 245 19.42 -67.11 -50.15
CA GLU A 245 20.06 -67.65 -51.37
C GLU A 245 19.38 -68.93 -51.88
N GLU A 246 18.75 -69.72 -51.00
CA GLU A 246 17.95 -70.88 -51.40
C GLU A 246 16.61 -70.47 -52.04
N ALA A 247 15.93 -69.44 -51.54
CA ALA A 247 14.69 -68.92 -52.11
C ALA A 247 14.93 -68.18 -53.45
N ILE A 248 15.99 -67.36 -53.51
CA ILE A 248 16.48 -66.69 -54.74
C ILE A 248 17.00 -67.75 -55.74
N GLY A 249 17.69 -68.78 -55.25
CA GLY A 249 18.17 -69.92 -56.04
C GLY A 249 17.02 -70.77 -56.58
N LYS A 250 15.94 -70.98 -55.81
CA LYS A 250 14.71 -71.64 -56.27
C LYS A 250 13.95 -70.79 -57.28
N GLN A 251 13.89 -69.47 -57.11
CA GLN A 251 13.36 -68.55 -58.13
C GLN A 251 14.16 -68.63 -59.43
N THR A 252 15.49 -68.63 -59.33
CA THR A 252 16.39 -68.77 -60.50
C THR A 252 16.28 -70.16 -61.15
N GLN A 253 16.14 -71.23 -60.37
CA GLN A 253 15.85 -72.57 -60.90
C GLN A 253 14.47 -72.63 -61.54
N LEU A 254 13.46 -71.96 -60.99
CA LEU A 254 12.12 -71.89 -61.55
C LEU A 254 12.11 -71.12 -62.88
N ASP A 255 12.85 -70.00 -62.96
CA ASP A 255 13.03 -69.23 -64.20
C ASP A 255 13.80 -70.04 -65.26
N ASN A 256 14.88 -70.73 -64.89
CA ASN A 256 15.62 -71.61 -65.80
C ASN A 256 14.80 -72.83 -66.25
N LEU A 257 14.00 -73.42 -65.36
CA LEU A 257 13.11 -74.53 -65.69
C LEU A 257 11.96 -74.06 -66.59
N LEU A 258 11.43 -72.86 -66.36
CA LEU A 258 10.42 -72.22 -67.20
C LEU A 258 10.97 -71.95 -68.60
N ASP A 259 12.19 -71.43 -68.73
CA ASP A 259 12.86 -71.22 -70.01
C ASP A 259 13.15 -72.56 -70.73
N ALA A 260 13.61 -73.58 -70.00
CA ALA A 260 13.85 -74.91 -70.56
C ALA A 260 12.55 -75.60 -71.02
N ILE A 261 11.46 -75.45 -70.26
CA ILE A 261 10.13 -75.96 -70.61
C ILE A 261 9.58 -75.19 -71.82
N ASN A 262 9.72 -73.86 -71.87
CA ASN A 262 9.30 -73.06 -73.02
C ASN A 262 10.07 -73.45 -74.29
N ALA A 263 11.37 -73.72 -74.19
CA ALA A 263 12.18 -74.21 -75.30
C ALA A 263 11.76 -75.63 -75.76
N TYR A 264 11.47 -76.53 -74.83
CA TYR A 264 11.11 -77.92 -75.12
C TYR A 264 9.67 -78.09 -75.65
N VAL A 265 8.70 -77.39 -75.07
CA VAL A 265 7.29 -77.38 -75.52
C VAL A 265 7.14 -76.78 -76.93
N SER A 266 8.10 -75.94 -77.34
CA SER A 266 8.19 -75.40 -78.70
C SER A 266 8.76 -76.39 -79.74
N THR A 267 9.12 -77.61 -79.34
CA THR A 267 9.54 -78.71 -80.24
C THR A 267 8.37 -79.65 -80.57
N GLU A 268 8.41 -80.34 -81.72
CA GLU A 268 7.31 -81.22 -82.16
C GLU A 268 7.02 -82.40 -81.20
N GLU A 269 7.97 -82.83 -80.36
CA GLU A 269 7.73 -83.85 -79.32
C GLU A 269 7.11 -83.29 -78.01
N GLY A 270 7.17 -81.97 -77.79
CA GLY A 270 6.70 -81.32 -76.55
C GLY A 270 5.24 -80.83 -76.57
N ALA A 271 4.55 -80.94 -77.70
CA ALA A 271 3.24 -80.32 -77.94
C ALA A 271 2.03 -81.01 -77.25
N ASP A 272 2.19 -82.22 -76.70
CA ASP A 272 1.07 -82.98 -76.09
C ASP A 272 0.82 -82.66 -74.59
N TYR A 273 1.59 -81.76 -73.97
CA TYR A 273 1.52 -81.49 -72.52
C TYR A 273 0.65 -80.28 -72.14
N LYS A 274 -0.66 -80.37 -72.38
CA LYS A 274 -1.66 -79.30 -72.19
C LYS A 274 -1.88 -78.82 -70.73
N SER A 275 -1.39 -79.55 -69.72
CA SER A 275 -1.49 -79.15 -68.29
C SER A 275 -0.46 -78.10 -67.85
N TYR A 276 0.62 -77.89 -68.61
CA TYR A 276 1.70 -76.98 -68.20
C TYR A 276 1.42 -75.50 -68.55
N ALA A 277 0.67 -75.24 -69.62
CA ALA A 277 0.30 -73.89 -70.03
C ALA A 277 -0.54 -73.15 -68.97
N ASP A 278 -1.40 -73.87 -68.24
CA ASP A 278 -2.23 -73.28 -67.16
C ASP A 278 -1.41 -72.93 -65.92
N ILE A 279 -0.38 -73.72 -65.61
CA ILE A 279 0.56 -73.46 -64.49
C ILE A 279 1.43 -72.24 -64.80
N ILE A 280 1.84 -72.06 -66.06
CA ILE A 280 2.61 -70.89 -66.52
C ILE A 280 1.81 -69.59 -66.32
N LYS A 281 0.51 -69.60 -66.60
CA LYS A 281 -0.35 -68.42 -66.41
C LYS A 281 -0.52 -68.03 -64.94
N GLN A 282 -0.68 -69.01 -64.04
CA GLN A 282 -0.74 -68.74 -62.59
C GLN A 282 0.57 -68.18 -62.04
N ILE A 283 1.72 -68.60 -62.55
CA ILE A 283 3.03 -68.06 -62.17
C ILE A 283 3.16 -66.59 -62.62
N ASP A 284 2.69 -66.26 -63.82
CA ASP A 284 2.77 -64.90 -64.37
C ASP A 284 1.83 -63.91 -63.63
N ASP A 285 0.62 -64.36 -63.28
CA ASP A 285 -0.33 -63.57 -62.48
C ASP A 285 0.19 -63.33 -61.05
N THR A 286 0.88 -64.31 -60.45
CA THR A 286 1.50 -64.19 -59.12
C THR A 286 2.73 -63.26 -59.16
N LYS A 287 3.53 -63.28 -60.24
CA LYS A 287 4.64 -62.33 -60.47
C LYS A 287 4.16 -60.88 -60.52
N LYS A 288 3.04 -60.61 -61.19
CA LYS A 288 2.45 -59.25 -61.25
C LYS A 288 1.98 -58.75 -59.89
N GLN A 289 1.42 -59.63 -59.06
CA GLN A 289 1.00 -59.27 -57.70
C GLN A 289 2.19 -58.97 -56.79
N LEU A 290 3.32 -59.67 -56.97
CA LEU A 290 4.55 -59.45 -56.20
C LEU A 290 5.28 -58.15 -56.61
N ALA A 291 5.26 -57.79 -57.90
CA ALA A 291 5.86 -56.55 -58.41
C ALA A 291 5.11 -55.27 -58.00
N ALA A 292 3.83 -55.36 -57.64
CA ALA A 292 3.02 -54.22 -57.19
C ALA A 292 3.29 -53.80 -55.73
N LEU A 293 4.04 -54.59 -54.96
CA LEU A 293 4.62 -54.17 -53.67
C LEU A 293 5.96 -53.45 -53.93
N GLU A 294 5.93 -52.24 -54.48
CA GLU A 294 7.13 -51.44 -54.68
C GLU A 294 7.73 -50.96 -53.34
N LEU A 295 8.92 -51.47 -53.00
CA LEU A 295 9.91 -50.75 -52.18
C LEU A 295 10.44 -49.54 -52.98
N PRO A 296 10.73 -48.37 -52.36
CA PRO A 296 11.29 -47.25 -53.09
C PRO A 296 12.65 -47.63 -53.69
N ALA A 297 12.77 -47.43 -54.99
CA ALA A 297 13.74 -48.04 -55.90
C ALA A 297 15.24 -47.76 -55.63
N THR A 298 15.60 -47.03 -54.58
CA THR A 298 17.00 -46.65 -54.30
C THR A 298 17.39 -46.66 -52.80
N GLY A 299 16.55 -47.20 -51.90
CA GLY A 299 16.84 -47.30 -50.47
C GLY A 299 17.03 -48.74 -49.97
N THR A 300 17.93 -48.95 -49.01
CA THR A 300 18.01 -50.24 -48.28
C THR A 300 16.71 -50.50 -47.51
N PHE A 301 16.38 -51.76 -47.18
CA PHE A 301 15.20 -52.08 -46.35
C PHE A 301 15.19 -51.30 -45.02
N SER A 302 16.36 -51.06 -44.43
CA SER A 302 16.49 -50.19 -43.25
C SER A 302 16.07 -48.74 -43.54
N GLN A 303 16.36 -48.23 -44.74
CA GLN A 303 15.89 -46.91 -45.16
C GLN A 303 14.38 -46.89 -45.42
N ALA A 304 13.82 -47.91 -46.08
CA ALA A 304 12.36 -48.02 -46.25
C ALA A 304 11.62 -48.16 -44.92
N VAL A 305 12.16 -48.93 -43.97
CA VAL A 305 11.62 -49.03 -42.59
C VAL A 305 11.80 -47.72 -41.85
N LYS A 306 12.93 -47.02 -41.99
CA LYS A 306 13.11 -45.67 -41.42
C LYS A 306 12.15 -44.66 -42.04
N ASP A 307 11.88 -44.76 -43.33
CA ASP A 307 10.96 -43.87 -44.04
C ASP A 307 9.51 -44.18 -43.67
N ILE A 308 9.15 -45.45 -43.44
CA ILE A 308 7.85 -45.85 -42.87
C ILE A 308 7.73 -45.39 -41.42
N ILE A 309 8.73 -45.61 -40.57
CA ILE A 309 8.74 -45.12 -39.18
C ILE A 309 8.67 -43.59 -39.17
N LYS A 310 9.37 -42.91 -40.08
CA LYS A 310 9.30 -41.46 -40.23
C LYS A 310 7.92 -41.02 -40.69
N SER A 311 7.33 -41.68 -41.70
CA SER A 311 5.99 -41.41 -42.20
C SER A 311 4.92 -41.66 -41.14
N GLU A 312 4.98 -42.78 -40.42
CA GLU A 312 4.09 -43.12 -39.31
C GLU A 312 4.28 -42.15 -38.12
N SER A 313 5.52 -41.77 -37.80
CA SER A 313 5.82 -40.76 -36.76
C SER A 313 5.33 -39.38 -37.16
N GLU A 314 5.45 -39.00 -38.44
CA GLU A 314 4.85 -37.79 -39.01
C GLU A 314 3.31 -37.86 -38.99
N GLN A 315 2.74 -39.04 -39.23
CA GLN A 315 1.29 -39.27 -39.19
C GLN A 315 0.75 -39.21 -37.76
N VAL A 316 1.44 -39.84 -36.80
CA VAL A 316 1.15 -39.75 -35.35
C VAL A 316 1.35 -38.32 -34.86
N GLY A 317 2.39 -37.63 -35.30
CA GLY A 317 2.59 -36.20 -35.05
C GLY A 317 1.47 -35.34 -35.61
N GLY A 318 0.95 -35.70 -36.79
CA GLY A 318 -0.24 -35.09 -37.38
C GLY A 318 -1.52 -35.35 -36.57
N VAL A 319 -1.69 -36.57 -36.05
CA VAL A 319 -2.83 -36.92 -35.16
C VAL A 319 -2.74 -36.17 -33.84
N ILE A 320 -1.55 -36.09 -33.22
CA ILE A 320 -1.33 -35.33 -31.98
C ILE A 320 -1.62 -33.84 -32.21
N LYS A 321 -1.10 -33.24 -33.27
CA LYS A 321 -1.46 -31.85 -33.65
C LYS A 321 -2.95 -31.67 -33.92
N GLY A 322 -3.59 -32.68 -34.50
CA GLY A 322 -5.04 -32.71 -34.69
C GLY A 322 -5.80 -32.75 -33.36
N LEU A 323 -5.33 -33.53 -32.39
CA LEU A 323 -5.90 -33.59 -31.04
C LEU A 323 -5.65 -32.30 -30.25
N GLU A 324 -4.46 -31.71 -30.34
CA GLU A 324 -4.15 -30.40 -29.77
C GLU A 324 -5.06 -29.32 -30.36
N SER A 325 -5.23 -29.31 -31.69
CA SER A 325 -6.13 -28.37 -32.37
C SER A 325 -7.59 -28.56 -31.95
N ARG A 326 -8.03 -29.82 -31.75
CA ARG A 326 -9.37 -30.12 -31.24
C ARG A 326 -9.54 -29.69 -29.78
N LEU A 327 -8.54 -29.93 -28.94
CA LEU A 327 -8.55 -29.53 -27.54
C LEU A 327 -8.56 -28.00 -27.39
N ASP A 328 -7.76 -27.28 -28.18
CA ASP A 328 -7.79 -25.81 -28.22
C ASP A 328 -9.13 -25.29 -28.73
N ALA A 329 -9.74 -25.95 -29.73
CA ALA A 329 -11.07 -25.61 -30.20
C ALA A 329 -12.14 -25.82 -29.11
N GLU A 330 -12.07 -26.92 -28.36
CA GLU A 330 -12.98 -27.20 -27.24
C GLU A 330 -12.77 -26.23 -26.07
N ILE A 331 -11.52 -25.90 -25.70
CA ILE A 331 -11.20 -24.89 -24.67
C ILE A 331 -11.71 -23.51 -25.09
N LYS A 332 -11.53 -23.14 -26.37
CA LYS A 332 -12.04 -21.88 -26.91
C LYS A 332 -13.57 -21.86 -26.92
N ALA A 333 -14.22 -22.99 -27.20
CA ALA A 333 -15.67 -23.12 -27.12
C ALA A 333 -16.18 -22.95 -25.67
N ILE A 334 -15.52 -23.57 -24.69
CA ILE A 334 -15.86 -23.46 -23.25
C ILE A 334 -15.65 -22.03 -22.72
N LYS A 335 -14.53 -21.37 -23.08
CA LYS A 335 -14.27 -19.97 -22.70
C LYS A 335 -15.26 -18.98 -23.32
N GLY A 336 -15.83 -19.33 -24.48
CA GLY A 336 -16.86 -18.55 -25.16
C GLY A 336 -18.28 -18.81 -24.66
N MET A 337 -18.48 -19.59 -23.58
CA MET A 337 -19.81 -19.83 -23.04
C MET A 337 -20.32 -18.61 -22.27
N ILE A 338 -21.49 -18.10 -22.67
CA ILE A 338 -22.30 -17.22 -21.83
C ILE A 338 -22.69 -18.03 -20.58
N GLN A 339 -22.48 -17.45 -19.41
CA GLN A 339 -22.80 -18.06 -18.11
C GLN A 339 -24.19 -17.63 -17.63
N SER A 340 -24.59 -16.39 -17.91
CA SER A 340 -25.87 -15.85 -17.45
C SER A 340 -26.32 -14.68 -18.33
N ILE A 341 -27.64 -14.58 -18.52
CA ILE A 341 -28.30 -13.41 -19.08
C ILE A 341 -29.52 -13.07 -18.22
N VAL A 342 -29.58 -11.84 -17.70
CA VAL A 342 -30.57 -11.42 -16.69
C VAL A 342 -31.24 -10.13 -17.14
N TYR A 343 -32.57 -10.07 -17.10
CA TYR A 343 -33.33 -8.86 -17.41
C TYR A 343 -33.11 -7.78 -16.35
N ILE A 344 -32.87 -6.54 -16.78
CA ILE A 344 -32.73 -5.37 -15.92
C ILE A 344 -34.05 -4.57 -15.96
N PRO A 345 -34.86 -4.59 -14.89
CA PRO A 345 -36.11 -3.85 -14.85
C PRO A 345 -35.87 -2.35 -14.68
N GLU A 346 -36.55 -1.55 -15.50
CA GLU A 346 -36.56 -0.08 -15.40
C GLU A 346 -37.69 0.44 -14.50
N SER A 347 -38.67 -0.41 -14.20
CA SER A 347 -39.79 -0.11 -13.31
C SER A 347 -39.84 -1.06 -12.10
N ALA A 348 -40.36 -0.58 -10.97
CA ALA A 348 -40.50 -1.37 -9.76
C ALA A 348 -41.45 -2.57 -9.93
N ASP A 349 -42.42 -2.46 -10.83
CA ASP A 349 -43.37 -3.52 -11.18
C ASP A 349 -42.84 -4.52 -12.23
N ARG A 350 -41.63 -4.28 -12.78
CA ARG A 350 -40.98 -5.10 -13.82
C ARG A 350 -41.81 -5.28 -15.09
N THR A 351 -42.69 -4.32 -15.40
CA THR A 351 -43.52 -4.31 -16.61
C THR A 351 -42.86 -3.49 -17.72
N VAL A 352 -42.95 -3.99 -18.95
CA VAL A 352 -42.53 -3.31 -20.17
C VAL A 352 -43.79 -3.02 -20.97
N ASN A 353 -44.11 -1.75 -21.17
CA ASN A 353 -45.39 -1.33 -21.74
C ASN A 353 -45.24 -1.00 -23.23
N PHE A 354 -46.02 -1.68 -24.07
CA PHE A 354 -46.14 -1.47 -25.51
C PHE A 354 -47.47 -0.78 -25.80
N ASN A 355 -47.52 0.53 -25.65
CA ASN A 355 -48.78 1.29 -25.63
C ASN A 355 -49.07 2.01 -26.96
N THR A 356 -50.36 2.09 -27.31
CA THR A 356 -50.84 2.99 -28.37
C THR A 356 -51.46 4.23 -27.75
N PHE A 357 -50.91 5.40 -28.06
CA PHE A 357 -51.41 6.69 -27.58
C PHE A 357 -52.40 7.29 -28.57
N TYR A 358 -53.51 7.78 -28.04
CA TYR A 358 -54.60 8.41 -28.77
C TYR A 358 -54.75 9.87 -28.35
N VAL A 359 -55.11 10.72 -29.31
CA VAL A 359 -55.51 12.12 -29.08
C VAL A 359 -56.88 12.33 -29.71
N LYS A 360 -57.75 13.05 -29.00
CA LYS A 360 -59.08 13.43 -29.50
C LYS A 360 -59.01 14.63 -30.44
N TYR A 361 -59.32 14.45 -31.72
CA TYR A 361 -59.33 15.54 -32.73
C TYR A 361 -60.74 16.03 -33.08
N GLY A 362 -61.76 15.19 -32.92
CA GLY A 362 -63.15 15.60 -33.11
C GLY A 362 -63.74 16.35 -31.91
N THR A 363 -64.80 17.11 -32.16
CA THR A 363 -65.49 17.93 -31.16
C THR A 363 -66.74 17.25 -30.59
N ASN A 364 -67.13 16.09 -31.13
CA ASN A 364 -68.26 15.32 -30.65
C ASN A 364 -67.82 14.45 -29.47
N ASN A 365 -68.73 14.08 -28.57
CA ASN A 365 -68.41 13.20 -27.46
C ASN A 365 -68.58 11.74 -27.89
N GLU A 366 -67.74 11.32 -28.83
CA GLU A 366 -67.80 10.01 -29.47
C GLU A 366 -66.43 9.31 -29.46
N PRO A 367 -66.37 7.97 -29.25
CA PRO A 367 -65.11 7.22 -29.28
C PRO A 367 -64.32 7.36 -30.59
N ALA A 368 -65.01 7.56 -31.72
CA ALA A 368 -64.40 7.70 -33.04
C ALA A 368 -63.55 8.98 -33.21
N ASP A 369 -63.69 9.95 -32.31
CA ASP A 369 -62.94 11.21 -32.35
C ASP A 369 -61.50 11.04 -31.83
N TRP A 370 -61.18 9.91 -31.21
CA TRP A 370 -59.84 9.54 -30.75
C TRP A 370 -59.08 8.83 -31.86
N SER A 371 -58.00 9.45 -32.33
CA SER A 371 -57.12 8.88 -33.35
C SER A 371 -55.78 8.47 -32.76
N PRO A 372 -55.20 7.33 -33.19
CA PRO A 372 -53.88 6.91 -32.74
C PRO A 372 -52.84 7.88 -33.30
N VAL A 373 -52.00 8.41 -32.41
CA VAL A 373 -50.97 9.40 -32.76
C VAL A 373 -49.56 8.89 -32.56
N LEU A 374 -49.40 7.90 -31.70
CA LEU A 374 -48.11 7.31 -31.41
C LEU A 374 -48.28 5.84 -31.01
N ASN A 375 -47.44 4.97 -31.56
CA ASN A 375 -47.38 3.56 -31.19
C ASN A 375 -46.01 3.27 -30.60
N ALA A 376 -45.95 2.91 -29.32
CA ALA A 376 -44.76 2.35 -28.70
C ALA A 376 -44.70 0.84 -28.95
N ASN A 377 -44.78 0.42 -30.22
CA ASN A 377 -44.64 -0.99 -30.59
C ASN A 377 -43.19 -1.44 -30.50
N GLU A 378 -42.22 -0.52 -30.57
CA GLU A 378 -40.80 -0.78 -30.43
C GLU A 378 -40.29 -0.25 -29.10
N VAL A 379 -39.85 -1.13 -28.20
CA VAL A 379 -39.36 -0.76 -26.86
C VAL A 379 -37.99 -1.38 -26.63
N LYS A 380 -37.08 -0.59 -26.05
CA LYS A 380 -35.76 -1.08 -25.63
C LYS A 380 -35.85 -1.71 -24.24
N VAL A 381 -35.25 -2.87 -24.09
CA VAL A 381 -35.13 -3.59 -22.82
C VAL A 381 -33.68 -3.97 -22.57
N ASN A 382 -33.22 -3.83 -21.33
CA ASN A 382 -31.83 -4.03 -20.97
C ASN A 382 -31.59 -5.41 -20.34
N PHE A 383 -30.48 -6.06 -20.70
CA PHE A 383 -30.06 -7.35 -20.16
C PHE A 383 -28.59 -7.31 -19.72
N ARG A 384 -28.32 -7.84 -18.53
CA ARG A 384 -26.96 -8.05 -18.02
C ARG A 384 -26.43 -9.39 -18.50
N VAL A 385 -25.22 -9.41 -19.04
CA VAL A 385 -24.56 -10.59 -19.62
C VAL A 385 -23.29 -10.91 -18.83
N SER A 386 -23.07 -12.19 -18.52
CA SER A 386 -21.82 -12.69 -17.94
C SER A 386 -21.25 -13.84 -18.77
N PRO A 387 -19.93 -13.85 -19.08
CA PRO A 387 -18.96 -12.78 -18.83
C PRO A 387 -19.10 -11.61 -19.82
N GLN A 388 -18.49 -10.45 -19.50
CA GLN A 388 -18.48 -9.23 -20.34
C GLN A 388 -18.11 -9.49 -21.81
N SER A 389 -17.12 -10.36 -22.02
CA SER A 389 -16.57 -10.67 -23.33
C SER A 389 -17.62 -11.24 -24.30
N ALA A 390 -18.71 -11.80 -23.80
CA ALA A 390 -19.79 -12.32 -24.64
C ALA A 390 -20.65 -11.22 -25.29
N VAL A 391 -20.64 -9.99 -24.76
CA VAL A 391 -21.40 -8.86 -25.32
C VAL A 391 -21.02 -8.60 -26.77
N ALA A 392 -19.73 -8.69 -27.12
CA ALA A 392 -19.22 -8.44 -28.46
C ALA A 392 -19.77 -9.43 -29.51
N GLU A 393 -20.11 -10.65 -29.12
CA GLU A 393 -20.73 -11.63 -30.02
C GLU A 393 -22.27 -11.47 -30.08
N LEU A 394 -22.91 -11.07 -28.98
CA LEU A 394 -24.37 -10.88 -28.95
C LEU A 394 -24.83 -9.67 -29.78
N ILE A 395 -24.06 -8.58 -29.80
CA ILE A 395 -24.38 -7.37 -30.59
C ILE A 395 -24.25 -7.56 -32.11
N LYS A 396 -23.58 -8.63 -32.56
CA LYS A 396 -23.51 -8.99 -33.99
C LYS A 396 -24.85 -9.53 -34.52
N GLY A 397 -25.81 -9.83 -33.64
CA GLY A 397 -27.16 -10.25 -34.03
C GLY A 397 -27.17 -11.49 -34.93
N GLU A 398 -27.84 -11.41 -36.07
CA GLU A 398 -27.94 -12.51 -37.05
C GLU A 398 -26.59 -12.92 -37.65
N GLU A 399 -25.58 -12.04 -37.67
CA GLU A 399 -24.23 -12.35 -38.15
C GLU A 399 -23.32 -12.94 -37.05
N GLY A 400 -23.78 -12.89 -35.79
CA GLY A 400 -23.06 -13.39 -34.63
C GLY A 400 -23.09 -14.90 -34.47
N LYS A 401 -22.32 -15.41 -33.49
CA LYS A 401 -22.26 -16.84 -33.16
C LYS A 401 -23.60 -17.43 -32.69
N TYR A 402 -24.48 -16.61 -32.09
CA TYR A 402 -25.70 -17.09 -31.45
C TYR A 402 -26.97 -16.80 -32.27
N LEU A 403 -27.96 -17.68 -32.17
CA LEU A 403 -29.37 -17.43 -32.49
C LEU A 403 -30.01 -16.79 -31.26
N ILE A 404 -30.52 -15.57 -31.44
CA ILE A 404 -31.13 -14.79 -30.37
C ILE A 404 -32.60 -14.58 -30.75
N ALA A 405 -33.52 -14.98 -29.88
CA ALA A 405 -34.95 -14.86 -30.13
C ALA A 405 -35.70 -14.46 -28.85
N ALA A 406 -36.85 -13.81 -29.01
CA ALA A 406 -37.77 -13.57 -27.91
C ALA A 406 -38.67 -14.80 -27.73
N ASP A 407 -38.59 -15.45 -26.57
CA ASP A 407 -39.57 -16.44 -26.14
C ASP A 407 -40.70 -15.73 -25.41
N TYR A 408 -41.93 -16.18 -25.61
CA TYR A 408 -43.10 -15.50 -25.07
C TYR A 408 -44.22 -16.48 -24.75
N HIS A 409 -44.90 -16.19 -23.65
CA HIS A 409 -46.05 -16.94 -23.18
C HIS A 409 -47.19 -15.98 -22.94
N GLN A 410 -48.33 -16.19 -23.63
CA GLN A 410 -49.57 -15.53 -23.24
C GLN A 410 -49.93 -16.04 -21.83
N LEU A 411 -50.47 -15.16 -20.97
CA LEU A 411 -50.94 -15.52 -19.62
C LEU A 411 -51.98 -16.68 -19.62
N THR A 412 -52.52 -17.04 -20.79
CA THR A 412 -53.19 -18.31 -21.10
C THR A 412 -52.69 -18.81 -22.47
N ARG A 413 -52.13 -20.02 -22.57
CA ARG A 413 -51.43 -20.58 -23.77
C ARG A 413 -52.11 -20.30 -25.12
N ALA A 414 -51.40 -19.60 -26.01
CA ALA A 414 -51.63 -19.57 -27.46
C ALA A 414 -50.29 -19.61 -28.22
N THR A 415 -50.33 -20.06 -29.48
CA THR A 415 -49.18 -20.22 -30.40
C THR A 415 -49.24 -19.20 -31.55
N GLY A 416 -48.18 -18.41 -31.76
CA GLY A 416 -48.00 -17.45 -32.88
C GLY A 416 -46.92 -16.39 -32.56
N THR A 417 -46.14 -15.86 -33.52
CA THR A 417 -45.01 -14.91 -33.30
C THR A 417 -45.47 -13.46 -33.06
N HIS A 418 -45.40 -13.02 -31.80
CA HIS A 418 -45.90 -11.69 -31.37
C HIS A 418 -44.80 -10.66 -31.04
N PHE A 419 -43.56 -11.11 -30.81
CA PHE A 419 -42.43 -10.24 -30.51
C PHE A 419 -41.26 -10.58 -31.44
N ALA A 420 -40.71 -9.57 -32.11
CA ALA A 420 -39.51 -9.69 -32.93
C ALA A 420 -38.38 -8.83 -32.35
N ILE A 421 -37.13 -9.27 -32.50
CA ILE A 421 -35.95 -8.47 -32.13
C ILE A 421 -35.54 -7.65 -33.35
N LYS A 422 -35.57 -6.32 -33.25
CA LYS A 422 -35.10 -5.43 -34.32
C LYS A 422 -33.64 -5.09 -34.24
N LYS A 423 -33.11 -4.95 -33.03
CA LYS A 423 -31.74 -4.48 -32.80
C LYS A 423 -31.23 -4.95 -31.45
N ILE A 424 -29.94 -5.26 -31.41
CA ILE A 424 -29.19 -5.51 -30.17
C ILE A 424 -27.99 -4.57 -30.18
N GLU A 425 -27.77 -3.82 -29.12
CA GLU A 425 -26.68 -2.85 -29.01
C GLU A 425 -26.05 -2.85 -27.62
N ALA A 426 -24.78 -2.45 -27.52
CA ALA A 426 -24.11 -2.28 -26.24
C ALA A 426 -24.55 -0.97 -25.58
N VAL A 427 -24.70 -0.98 -24.24
CA VAL A 427 -25.07 0.22 -23.48
C VAL A 427 -23.81 1.05 -23.18
N THR A 428 -23.82 2.33 -23.57
CA THR A 428 -22.68 3.23 -23.33
C THR A 428 -22.45 3.43 -21.83
N GLY A 429 -21.23 3.16 -21.35
CA GLY A 429 -20.87 3.25 -19.93
C GLY A 429 -21.12 1.98 -19.12
N GLU A 430 -21.82 0.97 -19.67
CA GLU A 430 -22.10 -0.30 -18.99
C GLU A 430 -21.64 -1.50 -19.82
N PRO A 431 -20.38 -1.94 -19.66
CA PRO A 431 -19.78 -2.89 -20.59
C PRO A 431 -20.34 -4.32 -20.50
N ASN A 432 -21.08 -4.64 -19.43
CA ASN A 432 -21.76 -5.94 -19.20
C ASN A 432 -23.24 -5.93 -19.62
N VAL A 433 -23.73 -4.88 -20.27
CA VAL A 433 -25.17 -4.72 -20.56
C VAL A 433 -25.42 -4.53 -22.05
N ILE A 434 -26.43 -5.25 -22.54
CA ILE A 434 -26.98 -5.08 -23.89
C ILE A 434 -28.39 -4.48 -23.81
N ALA A 435 -28.71 -3.60 -24.75
CA ALA A 435 -30.05 -3.13 -25.02
C ALA A 435 -30.62 -3.90 -26.21
N VAL A 436 -31.79 -4.52 -26.02
CA VAL A 436 -32.51 -5.27 -27.05
C VAL A 436 -33.78 -4.50 -27.40
N THR A 437 -33.95 -4.14 -28.67
CA THR A 437 -35.16 -3.48 -29.17
C THR A 437 -36.16 -4.54 -29.60
N LEU A 438 -37.28 -4.65 -28.88
CA LEU A 438 -38.37 -5.58 -29.17
C LEU A 438 -39.49 -4.86 -29.93
N ASP A 439 -39.99 -5.47 -31.00
CA ASP A 439 -41.15 -5.04 -31.77
C ASP A 439 -42.35 -5.92 -31.46
N ALA A 440 -43.39 -5.31 -30.88
CA ALA A 440 -44.66 -5.92 -30.48
C ALA A 440 -45.83 -5.50 -31.39
N SER A 441 -45.56 -5.09 -32.64
CA SER A 441 -46.57 -4.67 -33.60
C SER A 441 -47.64 -5.74 -33.89
N THR A 442 -47.29 -7.02 -33.80
CA THR A 442 -48.21 -8.16 -33.98
C THR A 442 -48.78 -8.71 -32.68
N ALA A 443 -48.37 -8.18 -31.51
CA ALA A 443 -48.98 -8.51 -30.23
C ALA A 443 -50.37 -7.87 -30.13
N ASP A 444 -51.37 -8.61 -29.67
CA ASP A 444 -52.75 -8.13 -29.47
C ASP A 444 -53.16 -8.12 -27.98
N LYS A 445 -52.31 -8.66 -27.10
CA LYS A 445 -52.52 -8.85 -25.66
C LYS A 445 -51.23 -8.62 -24.87
N SER A 446 -51.30 -8.76 -23.55
CA SER A 446 -50.13 -8.80 -22.67
C SER A 446 -49.52 -10.22 -22.60
N TYR A 447 -48.20 -10.32 -22.58
CA TYR A 447 -47.42 -11.56 -22.59
C TYR A 447 -46.32 -11.53 -21.53
N ALA A 448 -45.86 -12.69 -21.08
CA ALA A 448 -44.56 -12.82 -20.42
C ALA A 448 -43.50 -13.08 -21.50
N VAL A 449 -42.43 -12.29 -21.53
CA VAL A 449 -41.39 -12.35 -22.57
C VAL A 449 -40.03 -12.60 -21.93
N ALA A 450 -39.19 -13.42 -22.56
CA ALA A 450 -37.81 -13.66 -22.18
C ALA A 450 -36.90 -13.68 -23.43
N LEU A 451 -35.61 -13.45 -23.23
CA LEU A 451 -34.62 -13.56 -24.28
C LEU A 451 -34.00 -14.96 -24.25
N THR A 452 -34.05 -15.65 -25.39
CA THR A 452 -33.40 -16.95 -25.59
C THR A 452 -32.16 -16.79 -26.44
N VAL A 453 -31.08 -17.45 -26.02
CA VAL A 453 -29.79 -17.45 -26.72
C VAL A 453 -29.37 -18.89 -26.93
N LYS A 454 -29.25 -19.29 -28.21
CA LYS A 454 -28.84 -20.62 -28.64
C LYS A 454 -27.61 -20.55 -29.54
N ASP A 455 -26.69 -21.50 -29.45
CA ASP A 455 -25.56 -21.57 -30.38
C ASP A 455 -26.05 -21.95 -31.81
N LYS A 456 -25.41 -21.40 -32.86
CA LYS A 456 -25.65 -21.77 -34.26
C LYS A 456 -24.95 -23.07 -34.67
N GLY A 457 -23.94 -23.52 -33.91
CA GLY A 457 -23.13 -24.70 -34.21
C GLY A 457 -23.72 -26.05 -33.76
N GLU A 458 -23.08 -27.16 -34.14
CA GLU A 458 -23.50 -28.53 -33.79
C GLU A 458 -23.27 -28.89 -32.31
N THR A 459 -22.39 -28.19 -31.60
CA THR A 459 -22.13 -28.37 -30.17
C THR A 459 -22.99 -27.40 -29.34
N THR A 460 -24.10 -27.89 -28.80
CA THR A 460 -25.04 -27.08 -27.99
C THR A 460 -24.47 -26.82 -26.59
N LEU A 461 -23.58 -25.84 -26.46
CA LEU A 461 -23.02 -25.44 -25.16
C LEU A 461 -23.80 -24.30 -24.50
N ASN A 462 -24.51 -23.49 -25.28
CA ASN A 462 -25.27 -22.34 -24.81
C ASN A 462 -26.73 -22.47 -25.26
N ASP A 463 -27.60 -22.84 -24.32
CA ASP A 463 -29.06 -22.70 -24.41
C ASP A 463 -29.50 -22.02 -23.10
N ILE A 464 -29.61 -20.69 -23.15
CA ILE A 464 -29.90 -19.87 -21.97
C ILE A 464 -31.13 -19.03 -22.28
N THR A 465 -32.06 -19.03 -21.33
CA THR A 465 -33.24 -18.16 -21.33
C THR A 465 -33.08 -17.17 -20.18
N SER A 466 -33.32 -15.88 -20.44
CA SER A 466 -33.35 -14.87 -19.40
C SER A 466 -34.52 -15.07 -18.44
N ASP A 467 -34.54 -14.28 -17.36
CA ASP A 467 -35.78 -14.08 -16.61
C ASP A 467 -36.89 -13.54 -17.51
N TYR A 468 -38.11 -13.98 -17.24
CA TYR A 468 -39.31 -13.48 -17.90
C TYR A 468 -39.73 -12.14 -17.30
N PHE A 469 -40.10 -11.18 -18.16
CA PHE A 469 -40.72 -9.91 -17.77
C PHE A 469 -42.09 -9.77 -18.41
N ALA A 470 -42.96 -8.94 -17.81
CA ALA A 470 -44.32 -8.74 -18.30
C ALA A 470 -44.34 -7.67 -19.40
N ALA A 471 -44.60 -8.07 -20.65
CA ALA A 471 -44.88 -7.16 -21.75
C ALA A 471 -46.38 -6.85 -21.79
N VAL A 472 -46.76 -5.63 -21.40
CA VAL A 472 -48.15 -5.18 -21.29
C VAL A 472 -48.53 -4.33 -22.49
N LYS A 473 -49.69 -4.60 -23.11
CA LYS A 473 -50.19 -3.83 -24.26
C LYS A 473 -51.50 -3.13 -23.90
N GLU A 474 -51.47 -1.80 -23.85
CA GLU A 474 -52.63 -0.97 -23.48
C GLU A 474 -52.84 0.23 -24.41
N ASN A 475 -54.09 0.67 -24.51
CA ASN A 475 -54.45 1.93 -25.16
C ASN A 475 -54.39 3.06 -24.15
N MET A 476 -53.72 4.14 -24.51
CA MET A 476 -53.51 5.33 -23.68
C MET A 476 -54.14 6.55 -24.33
N TYR A 477 -54.83 7.37 -23.56
CA TYR A 477 -55.59 8.52 -24.05
C TYR A 477 -55.02 9.80 -23.46
N ILE A 478 -54.46 10.65 -24.33
CA ILE A 478 -53.85 11.94 -23.95
C ILE A 478 -54.95 13.00 -23.87
N GLU A 479 -55.25 13.41 -22.65
CA GLU A 479 -56.30 14.38 -22.33
C GLU A 479 -55.79 15.83 -22.49
N GLU A 480 -54.65 16.11 -21.89
CA GLU A 480 -54.04 17.45 -21.85
C GLU A 480 -52.53 17.35 -22.07
N VAL A 481 -51.96 18.37 -22.73
CA VAL A 481 -50.52 18.54 -22.88
C VAL A 481 -50.17 19.99 -22.69
N GLU A 482 -49.20 20.26 -21.82
CA GLU A 482 -48.70 21.60 -21.52
C GLU A 482 -47.16 21.64 -21.59
N TRP A 483 -46.58 22.83 -21.83
CA TRP A 483 -45.13 23.00 -21.78
C TRP A 483 -44.70 23.48 -20.39
N GLU A 484 -43.98 22.64 -19.65
CA GLU A 484 -43.34 23.01 -18.40
C GLU A 484 -41.97 23.63 -18.67
N SER A 485 -41.81 24.88 -18.27
CA SER A 485 -40.56 25.61 -18.42
C SER A 485 -39.82 25.68 -17.09
N VAL A 486 -38.51 25.42 -17.10
CA VAL A 486 -37.64 25.66 -15.93
C VAL A 486 -37.63 27.14 -15.51
N ASN A 487 -37.91 28.03 -16.46
CA ASN A 487 -37.96 29.48 -16.26
C ASN A 487 -39.39 30.00 -16.04
N ALA A 488 -40.36 29.12 -15.71
CA ALA A 488 -41.75 29.51 -15.48
C ALA A 488 -41.93 30.56 -14.37
N ALA A 489 -41.03 30.59 -13.38
CA ALA A 489 -41.07 31.53 -12.26
C ALA A 489 -40.22 32.80 -12.48
N ALA A 490 -39.58 32.97 -13.65
CA ALA A 490 -38.73 34.12 -13.93
C ALA A 490 -39.50 35.45 -13.72
N SER A 491 -38.91 36.36 -12.95
CA SER A 491 -39.55 37.61 -12.53
C SER A 491 -38.90 38.88 -13.09
N GLU A 492 -37.70 38.77 -13.69
CA GLU A 492 -36.94 39.91 -14.18
C GLU A 492 -36.14 39.56 -15.44
N VAL A 493 -35.99 40.52 -16.36
CA VAL A 493 -35.07 40.43 -17.49
C VAL A 493 -34.46 41.79 -17.75
N ALA A 494 -33.16 41.83 -18.00
CA ALA A 494 -32.47 43.08 -18.29
C ALA A 494 -32.66 43.52 -19.74
N LYS A 495 -32.45 44.82 -20.00
CA LYS A 495 -32.31 45.34 -21.36
C LYS A 495 -31.25 44.55 -22.14
N ASN A 496 -31.60 44.14 -23.35
CA ASN A 496 -30.79 43.28 -24.24
C ASN A 496 -30.52 41.87 -23.73
N ALA A 497 -30.95 41.49 -22.53
CA ALA A 497 -30.90 40.13 -22.04
C ALA A 497 -32.16 39.36 -22.46
N SER A 498 -32.13 38.04 -22.31
CA SER A 498 -33.23 37.16 -22.68
C SER A 498 -33.48 36.07 -21.65
N ILE A 499 -34.75 35.65 -21.53
CA ILE A 499 -35.19 34.45 -20.82
C ILE A 499 -35.58 33.42 -21.88
N ASP A 500 -35.04 32.21 -21.80
CA ASP A 500 -35.39 31.11 -22.70
C ASP A 500 -36.39 30.16 -22.01
N TYR A 501 -37.66 30.19 -22.41
CA TYR A 501 -38.68 29.30 -21.86
C TYR A 501 -38.60 27.87 -22.41
N LYS A 502 -37.74 27.61 -23.39
CA LYS A 502 -37.45 26.29 -23.96
C LYS A 502 -36.06 25.77 -23.55
N ALA A 503 -35.44 26.40 -22.55
CA ALA A 503 -34.12 26.02 -22.04
C ALA A 503 -34.06 24.55 -21.60
N THR A 504 -32.85 23.97 -21.69
CA THR A 504 -32.55 22.59 -21.28
C THR A 504 -33.11 22.27 -19.89
N GLY A 505 -33.89 21.19 -19.80
CA GLY A 505 -34.63 20.80 -18.59
C GLY A 505 -36.13 21.14 -18.64
N SER A 506 -36.58 21.95 -19.61
CA SER A 506 -38.01 22.15 -19.92
C SER A 506 -38.55 20.97 -20.73
N TYR A 507 -39.83 20.63 -20.57
CA TYR A 507 -40.42 19.43 -21.16
C TYR A 507 -41.93 19.54 -21.41
N TYR A 508 -42.46 18.67 -22.27
CA TYR A 508 -43.91 18.46 -22.42
C TYR A 508 -44.44 17.64 -21.25
N LYS A 509 -45.43 18.18 -20.54
CA LYS A 509 -46.16 17.45 -19.51
C LYS A 509 -47.52 17.03 -20.04
N MET A 510 -47.84 15.77 -19.84
CA MET A 510 -49.00 15.09 -20.39
C MET A 510 -49.90 14.57 -19.26
N THR A 511 -51.20 14.72 -19.44
CA THR A 511 -52.22 14.05 -18.63
C THR A 511 -52.77 12.89 -19.44
N VAL A 512 -52.52 11.66 -18.99
CA VAL A 512 -52.87 10.42 -19.71
C VAL A 512 -53.79 9.56 -18.87
N LYS A 513 -54.81 8.95 -19.50
CA LYS A 513 -55.72 7.97 -18.91
C LYS A 513 -55.72 6.67 -19.72
N SER A 514 -56.03 5.54 -19.10
CA SER A 514 -55.96 4.20 -19.72
C SER A 514 -57.27 3.72 -20.36
N SER A 515 -58.35 4.51 -20.30
CA SER A 515 -59.64 4.10 -20.84
C SER A 515 -60.53 5.28 -21.26
N ILE A 516 -61.52 4.99 -22.09
CA ILE A 516 -62.62 5.90 -22.46
C ILE A 516 -63.97 5.22 -22.25
N ASN A 517 -65.00 6.01 -21.96
CA ASN A 517 -66.38 5.56 -21.93
C ASN A 517 -66.86 5.23 -23.35
N ALA A 518 -67.21 3.97 -23.61
CA ALA A 518 -67.62 3.53 -24.94
C ALA A 518 -68.92 4.18 -25.47
N GLY A 519 -69.76 4.75 -24.60
CA GLY A 519 -71.02 5.41 -24.98
C GLY A 519 -70.93 6.94 -25.09
N THR A 520 -69.88 7.58 -24.58
CA THR A 520 -69.74 9.06 -24.57
C THR A 520 -68.38 9.56 -25.04
N GLY A 521 -67.43 8.67 -25.38
CA GLY A 521 -66.09 9.06 -25.84
C GLY A 521 -65.27 9.90 -24.86
N ALA A 522 -65.73 10.08 -23.62
CA ALA A 522 -65.02 10.78 -22.56
C ALA A 522 -63.96 9.86 -21.94
N THR A 523 -62.82 10.41 -21.52
CA THR A 523 -61.81 9.64 -20.80
C THR A 523 -62.34 9.21 -19.42
N GLU A 524 -62.05 7.98 -19.00
CA GLU A 524 -62.50 7.42 -17.71
C GLU A 524 -61.32 7.00 -16.83
N GLY A 525 -61.57 6.99 -15.51
CA GLY A 525 -60.58 6.62 -14.51
C GLY A 525 -59.70 7.79 -14.02
N GLN A 526 -58.80 7.48 -13.08
CA GLN A 526 -57.80 8.43 -12.60
C GLN A 526 -56.71 8.63 -13.65
N ALA A 527 -56.20 9.86 -13.74
CA ALA A 527 -55.01 10.14 -14.54
C ALA A 527 -53.82 9.33 -13.99
N LEU A 528 -52.96 8.88 -14.89
CA LEU A 528 -51.76 8.15 -14.54
C LEU A 528 -50.79 9.08 -13.80
N THR A 529 -49.98 8.50 -12.91
CA THR A 529 -48.95 9.23 -12.15
C THR A 529 -47.78 9.66 -13.02
N LYS A 530 -47.53 8.95 -14.13
CA LYS A 530 -46.57 9.31 -15.16
C LYS A 530 -47.09 10.51 -15.95
N THR A 531 -46.26 11.52 -16.14
CA THR A 531 -46.65 12.77 -16.81
C THR A 531 -45.67 13.21 -17.89
N LYS A 532 -44.48 12.62 -17.99
CA LYS A 532 -43.51 12.96 -19.04
C LYS A 532 -43.47 11.93 -20.16
N PRO A 533 -43.29 12.34 -21.43
CA PRO A 533 -43.11 11.40 -22.56
C PRO A 533 -42.07 10.31 -22.30
N GLU A 534 -40.93 10.68 -21.70
CA GLU A 534 -39.83 9.77 -21.36
C GLU A 534 -40.22 8.71 -20.31
N GLU A 535 -41.08 9.04 -19.34
CA GLU A 535 -41.59 8.08 -18.34
C GLU A 535 -42.52 7.02 -18.96
N PHE A 536 -43.08 7.35 -20.12
CA PHE A 536 -43.88 6.47 -20.97
C PHE A 536 -43.02 5.76 -22.04
N GLY A 537 -41.71 6.01 -22.10
CA GLY A 537 -40.80 5.41 -23.06
C GLY A 537 -41.04 5.89 -24.50
N ILE A 538 -41.62 7.08 -24.68
CA ILE A 538 -42.02 7.60 -25.99
C ILE A 538 -41.31 8.91 -26.34
N SER A 539 -40.92 9.05 -27.61
CA SER A 539 -40.58 10.36 -28.18
C SER A 539 -41.82 11.00 -28.77
N VAL A 540 -41.99 12.28 -28.48
CA VAL A 540 -43.07 13.13 -28.99
C VAL A 540 -42.56 14.14 -30.03
N ASP A 541 -41.32 13.95 -30.49
CA ASP A 541 -40.70 14.80 -31.49
C ASP A 541 -41.49 14.69 -32.81
N ASN A 542 -41.91 15.84 -33.35
CA ASN A 542 -42.82 15.97 -34.49
C ASN A 542 -44.30 15.62 -34.23
N LEU A 543 -44.65 15.12 -33.05
CA LEU A 543 -46.05 14.97 -32.63
C LEU A 543 -46.57 16.25 -31.99
N PHE A 544 -45.83 16.82 -31.05
CA PHE A 544 -46.20 18.09 -30.41
C PHE A 544 -45.37 19.26 -30.93
N SER A 545 -46.01 20.42 -31.06
CA SER A 545 -45.35 21.71 -31.25
C SER A 545 -45.78 22.67 -30.15
N VAL A 546 -44.85 23.46 -29.63
CA VAL A 546 -45.12 24.50 -28.65
C VAL A 546 -44.88 25.87 -29.29
N THR A 547 -45.79 26.80 -29.02
CA THR A 547 -45.65 28.21 -29.38
C THR A 547 -45.75 29.09 -28.14
N PHE A 548 -45.00 30.18 -28.10
CA PHE A 548 -44.91 31.09 -26.96
C PHE A 548 -45.44 32.48 -27.31
N ASN A 549 -46.02 33.16 -26.32
CA ASN A 549 -46.47 34.53 -26.45
C ASN A 549 -46.38 35.27 -25.10
N VAL A 550 -46.54 36.59 -25.12
CA VAL A 550 -46.59 37.42 -23.90
C VAL A 550 -47.92 38.15 -23.77
N THR A 551 -48.36 38.34 -22.55
CA THR A 551 -49.57 39.10 -22.19
C THR A 551 -49.24 40.14 -21.12
N GLY A 552 -50.08 41.16 -20.95
CA GLY A 552 -49.88 42.25 -19.99
C GLY A 552 -49.76 43.64 -20.63
N ALA A 553 -49.87 44.69 -19.81
CA ALA A 553 -49.89 46.08 -20.28
C ALA A 553 -48.51 46.60 -20.75
N GLY A 554 -47.41 46.02 -20.27
CA GLY A 554 -46.03 46.44 -20.58
C GLY A 554 -45.34 45.66 -21.70
N THR A 555 -46.08 44.86 -22.49
CA THR A 555 -45.52 43.93 -23.49
C THR A 555 -44.68 44.60 -24.57
N SER A 556 -44.91 45.88 -24.88
CA SER A 556 -44.09 46.65 -25.84
C SER A 556 -42.62 46.79 -25.45
N SER A 557 -42.27 46.58 -24.18
CA SER A 557 -40.89 46.60 -23.69
C SER A 557 -40.17 45.25 -23.82
N PHE A 558 -40.83 44.24 -24.39
CA PHE A 558 -40.29 42.92 -24.58
C PHE A 558 -40.54 42.41 -26.01
N THR A 559 -39.73 41.45 -26.44
CA THR A 559 -39.93 40.74 -27.72
C THR A 559 -39.90 39.24 -27.44
N MET A 560 -41.00 38.53 -27.71
CA MET A 560 -41.07 37.07 -27.61
C MET A 560 -40.90 36.44 -28.99
N ASN A 561 -39.92 35.54 -29.13
CA ASN A 561 -39.88 34.64 -30.28
C ASN A 561 -40.81 33.45 -30.02
N GLY A 562 -41.90 33.36 -30.78
CA GLY A 562 -42.94 32.35 -30.56
C GLY A 562 -42.51 30.91 -30.81
N GLU A 563 -41.46 30.64 -31.59
CA GLU A 563 -41.00 29.27 -31.89
C GLU A 563 -39.88 28.80 -30.95
N THR A 564 -38.94 29.70 -30.65
CA THR A 564 -37.82 29.37 -29.78
C THR A 564 -38.16 29.53 -28.30
N GLY A 565 -39.20 30.31 -27.96
CA GLY A 565 -39.55 30.61 -26.58
C GLY A 565 -38.63 31.61 -25.89
N VAL A 566 -37.82 32.34 -26.67
CA VAL A 566 -36.88 33.34 -26.14
C VAL A 566 -37.58 34.69 -26.01
N LEU A 567 -37.73 35.14 -24.75
CA LEU A 567 -38.23 36.47 -24.38
C LEU A 567 -37.05 37.42 -24.18
N LYS A 568 -36.92 38.45 -25.03
CA LYS A 568 -35.88 39.48 -24.92
C LYS A 568 -36.41 40.75 -24.30
N GLY A 569 -35.66 41.36 -23.38
CA GLY A 569 -35.88 42.73 -22.92
C GLY A 569 -35.40 43.75 -23.97
N ASN A 570 -36.28 44.64 -24.44
CA ASN A 570 -35.94 45.60 -25.49
C ASN A 570 -34.98 46.68 -24.97
N ALA A 571 -34.01 47.11 -25.78
CA ALA A 571 -33.02 48.12 -25.40
C ALA A 571 -33.67 49.49 -25.07
N ASP A 572 -34.69 49.84 -25.85
CA ASP A 572 -35.53 51.03 -25.74
C ASP A 572 -36.77 50.80 -24.86
N GLY A 573 -36.90 49.63 -24.22
CA GLY A 573 -37.98 49.32 -23.30
C GLY A 573 -38.01 50.25 -22.08
N THR A 574 -39.21 50.47 -21.54
CA THR A 574 -39.41 51.28 -20.33
C THR A 574 -39.16 50.42 -19.10
N LEU A 575 -38.26 50.86 -18.22
CA LEU A 575 -37.93 50.13 -16.99
C LEU A 575 -39.16 50.03 -16.09
N GLY A 576 -39.29 48.89 -15.39
CA GLY A 576 -40.45 48.60 -14.55
C GLY A 576 -41.69 48.11 -15.30
N ASN A 577 -41.70 48.13 -16.64
CA ASN A 577 -42.76 47.48 -17.40
C ASN A 577 -42.76 45.97 -17.17
N GLN A 578 -43.95 45.39 -17.16
CA GLN A 578 -44.16 43.99 -16.85
C GLN A 578 -44.89 43.24 -17.97
N CYS A 579 -44.56 41.97 -18.15
CA CYS A 579 -45.30 41.03 -18.98
C CYS A 579 -45.35 39.64 -18.33
N GLN A 580 -46.25 38.79 -18.82
CA GLN A 580 -46.38 37.39 -18.43
C GLN A 580 -46.28 36.50 -19.66
N ALA A 581 -45.37 35.53 -19.62
CA ALA A 581 -45.19 34.58 -20.71
C ALA A 581 -46.27 33.50 -20.67
N THR A 582 -46.65 33.02 -21.85
CA THR A 582 -47.64 31.97 -22.05
C THR A 582 -47.15 31.00 -23.11
N SER A 583 -47.64 29.75 -23.06
CA SER A 583 -47.37 28.75 -24.08
C SER A 583 -48.64 28.04 -24.54
N THR A 584 -48.66 27.59 -25.78
CA THR A 584 -49.74 26.77 -26.36
C THR A 584 -49.12 25.59 -27.09
N VAL A 585 -49.53 24.38 -26.70
CA VAL A 585 -49.09 23.14 -27.33
C VAL A 585 -50.13 22.69 -28.35
N LYS A 586 -49.67 22.18 -29.50
CA LYS A 586 -50.52 21.57 -30.52
C LYS A 586 -50.06 20.15 -30.83
N ALA A 587 -51.01 19.22 -31.00
CA ALA A 587 -50.77 17.87 -31.51
C ALA A 587 -51.01 17.82 -33.02
N LYS A 588 -50.00 17.35 -33.76
CA LYS A 588 -50.08 17.14 -35.20
C LYS A 588 -51.14 16.11 -35.57
N ALA A 589 -51.98 16.37 -36.55
CA ALA A 589 -52.98 15.39 -36.99
C ALA A 589 -52.35 14.15 -37.68
N PRO A 590 -52.80 12.92 -37.37
CA PRO A 590 -52.37 11.73 -38.10
C PRO A 590 -52.98 11.69 -39.51
N ALA A 591 -52.39 10.87 -40.40
CA ALA A 591 -52.84 10.76 -41.79
C ALA A 591 -54.32 10.35 -41.88
N GLY A 592 -55.13 11.15 -42.59
CA GLY A 592 -56.58 10.95 -42.70
C GLY A 592 -57.43 11.79 -41.74
N VAL A 593 -56.81 12.52 -40.79
CA VAL A 593 -57.48 13.47 -39.88
C VAL A 593 -57.11 14.90 -40.30
N THR A 594 -58.09 15.81 -40.33
CA THR A 594 -57.89 17.21 -40.79
C THR A 594 -57.72 18.16 -39.61
N GLY A 595 -56.58 18.84 -39.53
CA GLY A 595 -56.31 19.93 -38.58
C GLY A 595 -55.66 19.48 -37.27
N ASP A 596 -54.60 20.18 -36.85
CA ASP A 596 -53.89 19.93 -35.59
C ASP A 596 -54.77 20.30 -34.38
N LYS A 597 -54.67 19.51 -33.30
CA LYS A 597 -55.38 19.80 -32.06
C LYS A 597 -54.59 20.81 -31.24
N SER A 598 -55.21 21.93 -30.85
CA SER A 598 -54.65 22.84 -29.85
C SER A 598 -55.08 22.43 -28.44
N PHE A 599 -54.14 22.35 -27.51
CA PHE A 599 -54.42 22.23 -26.08
C PHE A 599 -54.64 23.60 -25.44
N THR A 600 -55.12 23.60 -24.20
CA THR A 600 -55.33 24.81 -23.40
C THR A 600 -54.03 25.61 -23.25
N GLN A 601 -54.10 26.92 -23.40
CA GLN A 601 -52.96 27.81 -23.20
C GLN A 601 -52.54 27.81 -21.73
N LYS A 602 -51.24 27.63 -21.47
CA LYS A 602 -50.66 27.76 -20.13
C LYS A 602 -50.14 29.18 -19.93
N THR A 603 -50.45 29.76 -18.77
CA THR A 603 -49.89 31.02 -18.31
C THR A 603 -48.86 30.74 -17.21
N TYR A 604 -47.64 31.24 -17.36
CA TYR A 604 -46.57 31.02 -16.39
C TYR A 604 -46.72 31.91 -15.16
N SER A 605 -46.30 31.42 -13.98
CA SER A 605 -46.49 32.12 -12.71
C SER A 605 -45.64 33.39 -12.57
N GLY A 606 -44.47 33.44 -13.22
CA GLY A 606 -43.58 34.59 -13.20
C GLY A 606 -44.14 35.79 -13.96
N THR A 607 -44.20 36.94 -13.28
CA THR A 607 -44.42 38.25 -13.92
C THR A 607 -43.07 38.90 -14.14
N VAL A 608 -42.64 38.99 -15.40
CA VAL A 608 -41.31 39.46 -15.79
C VAL A 608 -41.28 40.98 -15.86
N THR A 609 -40.41 41.60 -15.07
CA THR A 609 -40.17 43.05 -15.03
C THR A 609 -38.91 43.40 -15.81
N LEU A 610 -38.96 44.44 -16.66
CA LEU A 610 -37.77 44.93 -17.37
C LEU A 610 -36.88 45.75 -16.43
N ILE A 611 -35.63 45.32 -16.27
CA ILE A 611 -34.60 45.98 -15.45
C ILE A 611 -33.42 46.48 -16.30
N ASP A 612 -32.55 47.28 -15.70
CA ASP A 612 -31.27 47.70 -16.29
C ASP A 612 -30.12 47.12 -15.47
N ILE A 613 -29.07 46.66 -16.15
CA ILE A 613 -27.85 46.16 -15.50
C ILE A 613 -26.71 47.09 -15.94
N GLN A 614 -26.23 47.93 -15.01
CA GLN A 614 -25.07 48.76 -15.29
C GLN A 614 -23.79 47.93 -15.34
N ALA A 615 -22.84 48.39 -16.18
CA ALA A 615 -21.51 47.80 -16.21
C ALA A 615 -20.84 47.93 -14.83
N PRO A 616 -20.18 46.87 -14.35
CA PRO A 616 -19.56 46.89 -13.05
C PRO A 616 -18.41 47.90 -12.95
N THR A 617 -18.33 48.64 -11.83
CA THR A 617 -17.19 49.51 -11.52
C THR A 617 -16.23 48.81 -10.57
N THR A 618 -14.94 48.74 -10.91
CA THR A 618 -13.89 48.13 -10.08
C THR A 618 -13.14 49.21 -9.28
N ILE A 619 -13.08 49.07 -7.95
CA ILE A 619 -12.34 49.99 -7.05
C ILE A 619 -11.34 49.18 -6.21
N GLU A 620 -10.04 49.49 -6.32
CA GLU A 620 -8.98 48.89 -5.50
C GLU A 620 -9.00 49.50 -4.10
N LEU A 621 -9.17 48.66 -3.07
CA LEU A 621 -9.39 49.10 -1.68
C LEU A 621 -8.10 49.20 -0.84
N ALA A 622 -7.07 48.43 -1.17
CA ALA A 622 -5.85 48.36 -0.37
C ALA A 622 -4.78 49.33 -0.88
N ASP A 623 -4.03 49.90 0.07
CA ASP A 623 -2.73 50.54 -0.20
C ASP A 623 -1.69 49.42 -0.42
N PRO A 624 -1.05 49.32 -1.60
CA PRO A 624 -0.06 48.26 -1.87
C PRO A 624 1.16 48.29 -0.93
N ASP A 625 1.39 49.39 -0.22
CA ASP A 625 2.60 49.57 0.62
C ASP A 625 2.40 49.13 2.09
N ALA A 626 1.19 48.74 2.51
CA ALA A 626 0.89 48.26 3.88
C ALA A 626 0.23 46.86 3.87
N PRO A 627 1.00 45.77 3.98
CA PRO A 627 0.45 44.41 3.94
C PRO A 627 -0.43 44.10 5.16
N LEU A 628 -1.52 43.36 4.95
CA LEU A 628 -2.34 42.84 6.03
C LEU A 628 -1.57 41.71 6.73
N VAL A 629 -1.50 41.76 8.06
CA VAL A 629 -0.82 40.76 8.88
C VAL A 629 -1.85 39.99 9.71
N TRP A 630 -1.62 38.69 9.87
CA TRP A 630 -2.47 37.81 10.67
C TRP A 630 -2.71 38.34 12.08
N HIS A 631 -3.94 38.20 12.59
CA HIS A 631 -4.32 38.56 13.95
C HIS A 631 -5.30 37.56 14.55
N SER A 632 -5.13 37.25 15.83
CA SER A 632 -6.00 36.32 16.59
C SER A 632 -7.41 36.87 16.90
N THR A 633 -7.68 38.13 16.61
CA THR A 633 -8.94 38.83 16.92
C THR A 633 -9.44 39.56 15.70
N LYS A 634 -10.75 39.83 15.64
CA LYS A 634 -11.38 40.60 14.57
C LYS A 634 -10.72 41.99 14.46
N GLN A 635 -10.40 42.40 13.23
CA GLN A 635 -9.87 43.73 12.92
C GLN A 635 -10.90 44.55 12.13
N GLU A 636 -10.93 45.86 12.37
CA GLU A 636 -11.73 46.82 11.61
C GLU A 636 -10.80 47.85 10.97
N LEU A 637 -10.63 47.78 9.66
CA LEU A 637 -9.71 48.62 8.91
C LEU A 637 -10.48 49.78 8.29
N ALA A 638 -10.09 51.00 8.62
CA ALA A 638 -10.65 52.19 7.97
C ALA A 638 -10.21 52.25 6.51
N LEU A 639 -11.16 52.51 5.61
CA LEU A 639 -10.83 52.83 4.21
C LEU A 639 -10.42 54.30 4.09
N ASP A 640 -9.56 54.59 3.12
CA ASP A 640 -9.21 55.95 2.76
C ASP A 640 -10.43 56.75 2.23
N GLY A 641 -10.41 58.07 2.48
CA GLY A 641 -11.50 58.99 2.13
C GLY A 641 -11.73 59.13 0.63
N GLU A 642 -10.69 59.05 -0.22
CA GLU A 642 -10.85 59.08 -1.67
C GLU A 642 -11.54 57.81 -2.18
N LYS A 643 -11.19 56.66 -1.62
CA LYS A 643 -11.83 55.37 -1.94
C LYS A 643 -13.29 55.34 -1.51
N ILE A 644 -13.60 55.86 -0.33
CA ILE A 644 -14.98 56.05 0.14
C ILE A 644 -15.76 56.94 -0.84
N ASN A 645 -15.18 58.04 -1.30
CA ASN A 645 -15.82 58.93 -2.27
C ASN A 645 -16.01 58.28 -3.64
N ALA A 646 -15.07 57.47 -4.11
CA ALA A 646 -15.20 56.68 -5.33
C ALA A 646 -16.36 55.68 -5.24
N ILE A 647 -16.50 54.98 -4.10
CA ILE A 647 -17.62 54.06 -3.83
C ILE A 647 -18.95 54.82 -3.82
N LYS A 648 -19.05 55.96 -3.13
CA LYS A 648 -20.27 56.80 -3.13
C LYS A 648 -20.65 57.27 -4.52
N THR A 649 -19.67 57.64 -5.34
CA THR A 649 -19.88 58.07 -6.73
C THR A 649 -20.39 56.91 -7.60
N ALA A 650 -19.79 55.73 -7.48
CA ALA A 650 -20.22 54.52 -8.21
C ALA A 650 -21.64 54.07 -7.83
N LEU A 651 -22.11 54.39 -6.62
CA LEU A 651 -23.47 54.13 -6.15
C LEU A 651 -24.49 55.21 -6.54
N GLY A 652 -24.16 56.09 -7.50
CA GLY A 652 -25.06 57.15 -7.95
C GLY A 652 -25.03 58.41 -7.09
N GLY A 653 -23.93 58.65 -6.36
CA GLY A 653 -23.70 59.90 -5.63
C GLY A 653 -24.38 59.98 -4.26
N ILE A 654 -24.52 58.85 -3.56
CA ILE A 654 -25.13 58.81 -2.22
C ILE A 654 -24.36 59.67 -1.19
N SER A 655 -25.06 60.29 -0.23
CA SER A 655 -24.45 61.13 0.82
C SER A 655 -23.76 60.29 1.92
N ASP A 656 -24.37 59.18 2.31
CA ASP A 656 -23.90 58.24 3.33
C ASP A 656 -24.38 56.82 3.04
N PHE A 657 -23.91 55.84 3.84
CA PHE A 657 -24.24 54.42 3.67
C PHE A 657 -25.41 53.97 4.57
N SER A 658 -26.21 54.88 5.14
CA SER A 658 -27.25 54.55 6.13
C SER A 658 -28.29 53.54 5.63
N GLY A 659 -28.63 53.59 4.33
CA GLY A 659 -29.55 52.67 3.66
C GLY A 659 -28.92 51.44 2.99
N CYS A 660 -27.60 51.25 3.11
CA CYS A 660 -26.91 50.11 2.48
C CYS A 660 -26.89 48.88 3.40
N THR A 661 -27.20 47.72 2.83
CA THR A 661 -26.95 46.40 3.42
C THR A 661 -25.69 45.79 2.82
N PHE A 662 -24.79 45.28 3.65
CA PHE A 662 -23.54 44.64 3.21
C PHE A 662 -23.66 43.13 3.43
N GLU A 663 -23.88 42.38 2.35
CA GLU A 663 -24.00 40.92 2.38
C GLU A 663 -22.66 40.21 2.12
N ARG A 664 -22.63 38.89 2.40
CA ARG A 664 -21.44 38.03 2.30
C ARG A 664 -20.78 38.12 0.92
N ILE A 665 -19.45 38.20 0.92
CA ILE A 665 -18.62 38.17 -0.27
C ILE A 665 -17.95 36.79 -0.36
N ALA A 666 -18.48 35.88 -1.18
CA ALA A 666 -17.86 34.57 -1.41
C ALA A 666 -16.85 34.64 -2.57
N PRO A 667 -15.76 33.83 -2.57
CA PRO A 667 -14.91 33.63 -3.74
C PRO A 667 -15.75 33.22 -4.94
N ALA A 668 -15.32 33.59 -6.15
CA ALA A 668 -16.07 33.43 -7.40
C ALA A 668 -16.47 31.97 -7.75
N ASP A 669 -15.99 30.98 -7.01
CA ASP A 669 -16.17 29.56 -7.29
C ASP A 669 -17.28 28.87 -6.47
N ALA A 670 -18.02 29.59 -5.63
CA ALA A 670 -19.18 29.02 -4.95
C ALA A 670 -20.41 28.96 -5.88
N VAL A 671 -20.44 27.94 -6.76
CA VAL A 671 -21.64 27.55 -7.52
C VAL A 671 -22.78 27.29 -6.53
N ALA A 672 -23.80 28.15 -6.54
CA ALA A 672 -24.99 27.97 -5.70
C ALA A 672 -25.85 26.82 -6.24
N ALA A 673 -25.60 25.61 -5.73
CA ALA A 673 -26.50 24.48 -5.85
C ALA A 673 -26.44 23.61 -4.58
N SER A 674 -27.01 24.08 -3.47
CA SER A 674 -27.64 23.22 -2.45
C SER A 674 -28.23 24.05 -1.30
N ALA A 675 -29.48 23.77 -0.94
CA ALA A 675 -30.20 24.37 0.19
C ALA A 675 -29.82 23.70 1.53
N VAL A 676 -28.54 23.75 1.90
CA VAL A 676 -28.07 23.32 3.23
C VAL A 676 -27.48 24.53 3.95
N LEU A 677 -28.00 24.82 5.15
CA LEU A 677 -27.44 25.81 6.08
C LEU A 677 -26.05 25.36 6.51
N VAL A 678 -25.02 25.86 5.83
CA VAL A 678 -23.63 25.80 6.28
C VAL A 678 -23.46 26.82 7.40
N VAL A 679 -22.94 26.38 8.55
CA VAL A 679 -22.55 27.23 9.69
C VAL A 679 -21.62 28.34 9.18
N ALA A 680 -21.96 29.59 9.49
CA ALA A 680 -21.22 30.77 9.02
C ALA A 680 -19.79 30.79 9.56
N THR A 681 -18.80 30.49 8.72
CA THR A 681 -17.45 31.01 8.91
C THR A 681 -17.49 32.53 8.71
N PRO A 682 -16.96 33.35 9.65
CA PRO A 682 -16.90 34.78 9.44
C PRO A 682 -15.89 35.07 8.32
N ASP A 683 -16.37 35.70 7.24
CA ASP A 683 -15.58 36.10 6.07
C ASP A 683 -15.26 37.61 6.11
N ILE A 684 -14.28 38.07 5.30
CA ILE A 684 -13.99 39.50 5.14
C ILE A 684 -15.19 40.22 4.53
N LYS A 685 -15.64 41.31 5.14
CA LYS A 685 -16.81 42.08 4.66
C LYS A 685 -16.66 43.57 4.95
N PHE A 686 -17.50 44.36 4.29
CA PHE A 686 -17.73 45.74 4.72
C PHE A 686 -18.62 45.78 5.95
N ASN A 687 -18.28 46.67 6.88
CA ASN A 687 -19.12 46.97 8.03
C ASN A 687 -19.09 48.47 8.33
N LYS A 688 -19.96 48.91 9.25
CA LYS A 688 -19.94 50.25 9.82
C LYS A 688 -19.29 50.18 11.20
N ASN A 689 -18.30 51.02 11.45
CA ASN A 689 -17.79 51.18 12.80
C ASN A 689 -18.76 52.01 13.65
N ALA A 690 -18.44 52.20 14.94
CA ALA A 690 -19.26 52.97 15.89
C ALA A 690 -19.52 54.44 15.47
N GLY A 691 -18.73 54.98 14.52
CA GLY A 691 -18.90 56.32 13.94
C GLY A 691 -19.66 56.34 12.61
N ASN A 692 -20.28 55.23 12.19
CA ASN A 692 -20.98 55.06 10.93
C ASN A 692 -20.10 55.16 9.67
N ASN A 693 -18.77 55.06 9.83
CA ASN A 693 -17.82 55.04 8.72
C ASN A 693 -17.67 53.61 8.17
N LEU A 694 -17.50 53.50 6.85
CA LEU A 694 -17.28 52.23 6.18
C LEU A 694 -15.89 51.68 6.53
N VAL A 695 -15.86 50.48 7.09
CA VAL A 695 -14.64 49.74 7.44
C VAL A 695 -14.62 48.38 6.76
N LEU A 696 -13.42 47.86 6.51
CA LEU A 696 -13.21 46.47 6.13
C LEU A 696 -13.02 45.63 7.40
N GLU A 697 -13.98 44.77 7.68
CA GLU A 697 -13.93 43.83 8.81
C GLU A 697 -13.16 42.57 8.39
N VAL A 698 -12.03 42.30 9.04
CA VAL A 698 -11.24 41.10 8.84
C VAL A 698 -11.46 40.16 10.05
N PRO A 699 -11.89 38.91 9.82
CA PRO A 699 -12.18 37.98 10.90
C PRO A 699 -10.91 37.50 11.61
N ALA A 700 -11.07 37.06 12.86
CA ALA A 700 -9.98 36.48 13.65
C ALA A 700 -9.37 35.26 12.96
N GLY A 701 -8.05 35.20 12.88
CA GLY A 701 -7.32 34.06 12.33
C GLY A 701 -7.34 33.91 10.81
N ALA A 702 -7.86 34.91 10.09
CA ALA A 702 -7.98 34.90 8.64
C ALA A 702 -6.62 34.72 7.92
N THR A 703 -6.59 33.88 6.90
CA THR A 703 -5.44 33.70 6.00
C THR A 703 -5.94 33.66 4.57
N TYR A 704 -5.59 34.66 3.77
CA TYR A 704 -5.92 34.76 2.35
C TYR A 704 -4.63 35.21 1.62
N THR A 705 -4.55 35.14 0.29
CA THR A 705 -3.39 35.64 -0.52
C THR A 705 -3.92 36.49 -1.67
N GLY A 706 -3.46 37.72 -2.01
CA GLY A 706 -3.85 38.51 -3.22
C GLY A 706 -4.19 40.02 -3.07
N LYS A 707 -4.83 40.63 -4.10
CA LYS A 707 -5.27 42.05 -4.14
C LYS A 707 -6.77 42.27 -3.85
N VAL A 708 -7.07 43.14 -2.89
CA VAL A 708 -8.46 43.52 -2.52
C VAL A 708 -9.05 44.53 -3.52
N THR A 709 -9.89 44.06 -4.45
CA THR A 709 -10.63 44.91 -5.39
C THR A 709 -12.13 44.71 -5.22
N THR A 710 -12.93 45.78 -5.35
CA THR A 710 -14.39 45.72 -5.22
C THR A 710 -15.08 45.96 -6.53
N LYS A 711 -16.01 45.08 -6.88
CA LYS A 711 -16.90 45.23 -8.03
C LYS A 711 -18.25 45.72 -7.56
N ILE A 712 -18.66 46.93 -7.97
CA ILE A 712 -19.98 47.50 -7.65
C ILE A 712 -20.93 47.26 -8.81
N THR A 713 -22.09 46.65 -8.55
CA THR A 713 -23.21 46.56 -9.49
C THR A 713 -24.39 47.33 -8.93
N ASN A 714 -24.97 48.23 -9.74
CA ASN A 714 -26.14 49.03 -9.39
C ASN A 714 -27.34 48.53 -10.21
N THR A 715 -28.17 47.70 -9.57
CA THR A 715 -29.52 47.38 -10.04
C THR A 715 -30.48 47.99 -9.02
N ALA A 716 -31.64 48.52 -9.44
CA ALA A 716 -32.60 49.17 -8.56
C ALA A 716 -32.90 48.32 -7.30
N GLY A 717 -32.30 48.67 -6.16
CA GLY A 717 -32.47 48.01 -4.86
C GLY A 717 -31.40 47.01 -4.43
N HIS A 718 -30.43 46.65 -5.30
CA HIS A 718 -29.39 45.65 -4.97
C HIS A 718 -27.99 46.18 -5.29
N ILE A 719 -27.20 46.42 -4.24
CA ILE A 719 -25.77 46.71 -4.33
C ILE A 719 -25.03 45.41 -4.01
N SER A 720 -24.38 44.81 -5.01
CA SER A 720 -23.45 43.71 -4.79
C SER A 720 -22.03 44.26 -4.82
N ILE A 721 -21.25 43.98 -3.77
CA ILE A 721 -19.82 44.30 -3.69
C ILE A 721 -19.05 42.98 -3.67
N VAL A 722 -18.40 42.62 -4.78
CA VAL A 722 -17.64 41.37 -4.86
C VAL A 722 -16.15 41.66 -4.78
N LEU A 723 -15.46 40.97 -3.87
CA LEU A 723 -14.00 40.96 -3.76
C LEU A 723 -13.44 40.08 -4.88
N SER A 724 -12.87 40.67 -5.92
CA SER A 724 -12.20 39.89 -6.97
C SER A 724 -10.81 39.51 -6.51
N THR A 725 -10.70 38.22 -6.18
CA THR A 725 -9.48 37.45 -5.97
C THR A 725 -8.50 38.07 -4.98
N ASP A 726 -8.65 37.51 -3.77
CA ASP A 726 -7.53 36.99 -3.01
C ASP A 726 -6.90 38.11 -2.12
N VAL A 727 -6.75 37.96 -0.79
CA VAL A 727 -6.34 39.04 0.16
C VAL A 727 -5.05 38.65 0.87
N ASP A 728 -3.85 39.21 0.61
CA ASP A 728 -2.61 38.71 1.25
C ASP A 728 -2.49 39.05 2.74
N ILE A 729 -3.06 38.18 3.60
CA ILE A 729 -2.85 38.20 5.04
C ILE A 729 -1.64 37.31 5.33
N LYS A 730 -0.48 37.95 5.44
CA LYS A 730 0.76 37.25 5.76
C LYS A 730 0.81 36.95 7.25
N TYR A 731 1.33 35.78 7.59
CA TYR A 731 1.86 35.60 8.93
C TYR A 731 2.97 36.63 9.17
N PRO A 732 3.16 37.08 10.42
CA PRO A 732 4.33 37.89 10.75
C PRO A 732 5.61 37.17 10.31
N ALA A 733 6.66 37.95 10.03
CA ALA A 733 7.96 37.40 9.68
C ALA A 733 8.43 36.39 10.73
N GLU A 734 9.24 35.40 10.31
CA GLU A 734 9.80 34.41 11.22
C GLU A 734 10.42 35.11 12.44
N ALA A 735 10.03 34.65 13.62
CA ALA A 735 10.52 35.14 14.88
C ALA A 735 12.02 34.86 14.96
N ASP A 736 12.80 35.91 15.18
CA ASP A 736 14.22 35.77 15.41
C ASP A 736 14.46 35.14 16.80
N LEU A 737 14.68 33.82 16.85
CA LEU A 737 14.99 33.09 18.08
C LEU A 737 16.50 33.17 18.39
N THR A 738 17.06 34.38 18.35
CA THR A 738 18.50 34.62 18.58
C THR A 738 18.84 34.46 20.06
N LEU A 739 19.75 33.53 20.32
CA LEU A 739 20.29 33.25 21.65
C LEU A 739 21.46 34.19 21.94
N ALA A 740 21.50 34.77 23.14
CA ALA A 740 22.70 35.47 23.62
C ALA A 740 23.65 34.50 24.32
N ASN A 741 24.94 34.59 24.00
CA ASN A 741 25.97 34.02 24.86
C ASN A 741 25.95 34.75 26.20
N SER A 742 25.64 33.99 27.25
CA SER A 742 25.61 34.45 28.63
C SER A 742 26.16 33.34 29.52
N ASN A 743 26.38 33.61 30.81
CA ASN A 743 26.81 32.56 31.75
C ASN A 743 25.78 31.42 31.93
N ALA A 744 24.59 31.55 31.32
CA ALA A 744 23.51 30.56 31.29
C ALA A 744 23.48 29.71 29.99
N TRP A 745 24.27 30.09 28.97
CA TRP A 745 24.36 29.43 27.67
C TRP A 745 25.82 29.35 27.22
N ASP A 746 26.37 28.14 27.13
CA ASP A 746 27.79 27.93 26.78
C ASP A 746 28.09 28.06 25.26
N GLY A 747 27.11 28.50 24.47
CA GLY A 747 27.16 28.51 23.01
C GLY A 747 26.48 27.30 22.37
N THR A 748 26.26 26.22 23.13
CA THR A 748 25.71 24.94 22.64
C THR A 748 24.57 24.39 23.51
N LYS A 749 24.59 24.63 24.82
CA LYS A 749 23.66 24.06 25.81
C LYS A 749 23.26 25.08 26.87
N ALA A 750 22.01 24.97 27.34
CA ALA A 750 21.49 25.71 28.47
C ALA A 750 21.92 25.02 29.75
N VAL A 751 22.69 25.73 30.56
CA VAL A 751 23.20 25.21 31.84
C VAL A 751 22.17 25.51 32.92
N LEU A 752 21.81 24.58 33.80
CA LEU A 752 20.95 24.84 34.97
C LEU A 752 21.79 25.14 36.21
N ASN A 753 21.30 26.05 37.06
CA ASN A 753 21.96 26.44 38.30
C ASN A 753 21.30 25.79 39.51
N LEU A 754 22.11 25.51 40.54
CA LEU A 754 21.64 25.07 41.85
C LEU A 754 20.77 26.16 42.50
N VAL A 755 19.59 25.77 42.98
CA VAL A 755 18.72 26.59 43.82
C VAL A 755 18.45 25.81 45.11
N GLU A 756 18.73 26.44 46.25
CA GLU A 756 18.46 25.91 47.58
C GLU A 756 17.12 26.46 48.09
N THR A 757 16.27 25.56 48.59
CA THR A 757 15.00 25.90 49.24
C THR A 757 15.13 25.74 50.75
N GLY A 758 14.71 26.75 51.50
CA GLY A 758 14.89 26.83 52.96
C GLY A 758 16.21 27.51 53.31
N SER A 759 16.19 28.43 54.28
CA SER A 759 17.35 29.26 54.61
C SER A 759 18.13 28.79 55.86
N SER A 760 17.54 27.96 56.72
CA SER A 760 18.15 27.33 57.91
C SER A 760 17.14 26.41 58.62
N PRO A 761 17.06 25.10 58.29
CA PRO A 761 17.90 24.37 57.34
C PRO A 761 17.43 24.50 55.87
N VAL A 762 18.33 24.21 54.95
CA VAL A 762 17.99 23.87 53.56
C VAL A 762 17.25 22.53 53.57
N THR A 763 16.08 22.49 52.91
CA THR A 763 15.18 21.33 52.90
C THR A 763 15.06 20.67 51.53
N ALA A 764 15.42 21.38 50.46
CA ALA A 764 15.41 20.85 49.09
C ALA A 764 16.40 21.58 48.20
N VAL A 765 16.86 20.90 47.15
CA VAL A 765 17.67 21.47 46.08
C VAL A 765 17.09 21.10 44.72
N THR A 766 17.07 22.09 43.83
CA THR A 766 16.64 21.94 42.44
C THR A 766 17.67 22.56 41.51
N ALA A 767 17.71 22.09 40.27
CA ALA A 767 18.44 22.74 39.19
C ALA A 767 17.43 23.56 38.38
N GLU A 768 17.58 24.89 38.36
CA GLU A 768 16.58 25.78 37.76
C GLU A 768 17.16 26.73 36.71
N ARG A 769 16.30 27.12 35.77
CA ARG A 769 16.57 28.14 34.76
C ARG A 769 15.27 28.74 34.23
N ASP A 770 15.25 30.04 33.99
CA ASP A 770 14.26 30.67 33.11
C ASP A 770 14.79 30.64 31.67
N LEU A 771 14.15 29.86 30.80
CA LEU A 771 14.57 29.72 29.40
C LEU A 771 14.29 30.97 28.56
N THR A 772 13.44 31.89 29.04
CA THR A 772 13.16 33.15 28.35
C THR A 772 14.39 34.07 28.33
N GLU A 773 15.24 33.99 29.37
CA GLU A 773 16.48 34.76 29.49
C GLU A 773 17.52 34.42 28.42
N LEU A 774 17.37 33.27 27.74
CA LEU A 774 18.29 32.86 26.67
C LEU A 774 18.12 33.72 25.41
N PHE A 775 16.97 34.38 25.26
CA PHE A 775 16.60 35.12 24.07
C PHE A 775 16.72 36.63 24.30
N THR A 776 17.62 37.28 23.57
CA THR A 776 17.88 38.73 23.73
C THR A 776 16.67 39.62 23.45
N ASN A 777 15.80 39.18 22.54
CA ASN A 777 14.65 39.92 22.04
C ASN A 777 13.33 39.47 22.67
N TYR A 778 13.33 38.56 23.67
CA TYR A 778 12.10 38.00 24.23
C TYR A 778 11.16 39.06 24.80
N THR A 779 11.68 40.04 25.53
CA THR A 779 10.86 41.09 26.15
C THR A 779 10.20 42.01 25.11
N ASP A 780 10.89 42.36 24.03
CA ASP A 780 10.34 43.19 22.95
C ASP A 780 9.38 42.40 22.04
N PHE A 781 9.66 41.11 21.87
CA PHE A 781 8.88 40.21 21.02
C PHE A 781 7.59 39.72 21.72
N VAL A 782 7.70 39.17 22.94
CA VAL A 782 6.58 38.58 23.71
C VAL A 782 5.96 39.56 24.72
N GLY A 783 6.76 40.42 25.35
CA GLY A 783 6.30 41.38 26.36
C GLY A 783 5.90 40.76 27.70
N ASN A 784 5.60 41.61 28.69
CA ASN A 784 5.17 41.16 30.03
C ASN A 784 3.66 40.87 30.05
N GLY A 785 3.23 39.80 29.36
CA GLY A 785 1.84 39.34 29.37
C GLY A 785 0.89 40.15 28.48
N SER A 786 1.24 40.30 27.20
CA SER A 786 0.43 40.80 26.04
C SER A 786 0.88 42.10 25.37
N ASN A 787 1.95 42.74 25.85
CA ASN A 787 2.40 44.04 25.34
C ASN A 787 3.53 43.96 24.29
N GLY A 788 3.95 42.75 23.91
CA GLY A 788 5.00 42.55 22.92
C GLY A 788 4.46 42.58 21.50
N THR A 789 5.33 42.84 20.52
CA THR A 789 4.96 42.92 19.10
C THR A 789 4.30 41.65 18.55
N PHE A 790 4.65 40.47 19.08
CA PHE A 790 4.06 39.19 18.68
C PHE A 790 2.77 38.88 19.41
N THR A 791 2.71 39.17 20.72
CA THR A 791 1.51 38.91 21.53
C THR A 791 0.40 39.92 21.24
N SER A 792 0.71 41.12 20.76
CA SER A 792 -0.29 42.07 20.26
C SER A 792 -1.04 41.53 19.04
N LEU A 793 -0.39 40.72 18.19
CA LEU A 793 -1.04 39.97 17.10
C LEU A 793 -1.82 38.74 17.62
N GLY A 794 -1.64 38.40 18.90
CA GLY A 794 -2.10 37.19 19.57
C GLY A 794 -1.35 35.92 19.17
N GLY A 795 -0.08 36.08 18.79
CA GLY A 795 0.84 34.96 18.71
C GLY A 795 1.13 34.37 20.10
N LYS A 796 1.44 33.07 20.14
CA LYS A 796 1.81 32.32 21.35
C LYS A 796 3.24 31.85 21.28
N PHE A 797 3.97 32.04 22.37
CA PHE A 797 5.34 31.55 22.53
C PHE A 797 5.32 30.38 23.53
N GLU A 798 5.65 29.18 23.08
CA GLU A 798 5.45 27.95 23.84
C GLU A 798 6.73 27.13 23.99
N PHE A 799 6.91 26.54 25.17
CA PHE A 799 8.02 25.66 25.54
C PHE A 799 7.51 24.23 25.74
N SER A 800 8.23 23.24 25.23
CA SER A 800 7.91 21.82 25.44
C SER A 800 9.16 20.97 25.52
N VAL A 801 9.14 19.89 26.30
CA VAL A 801 10.24 18.92 26.32
C VAL A 801 10.22 18.12 25.01
N VAL A 802 11.40 17.86 24.44
CA VAL A 802 11.53 17.01 23.26
C VAL A 802 11.37 15.55 23.70
N GLY A 803 10.30 14.90 23.27
CA GLY A 803 9.95 13.54 23.69
C GLY A 803 9.21 13.50 25.02
N ASP A 804 9.28 12.37 25.71
CA ASP A 804 8.63 12.21 27.02
C ASP A 804 9.33 13.06 28.08
N THR A 805 8.54 13.68 28.96
CA THR A 805 9.08 14.49 30.06
C THR A 805 9.76 13.58 31.07
N PRO A 806 11.09 13.71 31.30
CA PRO A 806 11.79 12.88 32.27
C PRO A 806 11.24 13.09 33.69
N SER A 807 11.34 12.06 34.53
CA SER A 807 10.91 12.18 35.92
C SER A 807 11.70 13.29 36.64
N GLY A 808 11.05 14.03 37.54
CA GLY A 808 11.67 15.17 38.23
C GLY A 808 11.82 16.45 37.41
N VAL A 809 11.46 16.48 36.13
CA VAL A 809 11.49 17.71 35.29
C VAL A 809 10.13 18.41 35.32
N THR A 810 10.14 19.71 35.59
CA THR A 810 8.97 20.59 35.53
C THR A 810 9.26 21.75 34.59
N LEU A 811 8.45 21.92 33.54
CA LEU A 811 8.57 23.00 32.55
C LEU A 811 7.26 23.80 32.46
N GLY A 812 7.35 25.11 32.65
CA GLY A 812 6.25 26.03 32.39
C GLY A 812 6.11 26.29 30.90
N ALA A 813 5.05 25.77 30.27
CA ALA A 813 4.87 25.83 28.82
C ALA A 813 4.77 27.27 28.26
N THR A 814 4.37 28.25 29.06
CA THR A 814 4.26 29.67 28.65
C THR A 814 5.31 30.56 29.30
N SER A 815 5.69 30.26 30.54
CA SER A 815 6.68 31.04 31.30
C SER A 815 8.12 30.69 30.98
N GLY A 816 8.39 29.53 30.37
CA GLY A 816 9.77 29.06 30.13
C GLY A 816 10.53 28.67 31.40
N THR A 817 9.87 28.67 32.56
CA THR A 817 10.47 28.29 33.84
C THR A 817 10.72 26.79 33.88
N LEU A 818 11.99 26.39 33.97
CA LEU A 818 12.45 25.03 34.00
C LEU A 818 13.06 24.71 35.37
N SER A 819 12.59 23.64 36.02
CA SER A 819 13.13 23.14 37.28
C SER A 819 13.28 21.63 37.22
N VAL A 820 14.40 21.12 37.73
CA VAL A 820 14.73 19.69 37.78
C VAL A 820 15.09 19.31 39.22
N GLY A 821 14.36 18.34 39.77
CA GLY A 821 14.55 17.85 41.14
C GLY A 821 15.40 16.57 41.24
N LYS A 822 15.75 16.21 42.48
CA LYS A 822 16.60 15.04 42.81
C LYS A 822 16.08 13.68 42.33
N THR A 823 14.81 13.59 41.96
CA THR A 823 14.21 12.37 41.39
C THR A 823 14.54 12.18 39.93
N TYR A 824 15.29 13.10 39.32
CA TYR A 824 15.74 12.97 37.93
C TYR A 824 16.54 11.69 37.76
N ASN A 825 16.07 10.85 36.84
CA ASN A 825 16.60 9.52 36.55
C ASN A 825 17.17 9.41 35.13
N GLY A 826 17.37 10.53 34.45
CA GLY A 826 17.84 10.55 33.06
C GLY A 826 19.35 10.32 32.93
N ASP A 827 19.78 9.87 31.74
CA ASP A 827 21.19 9.71 31.40
C ASP A 827 21.99 11.01 31.59
N ALA A 828 23.29 10.87 31.85
CA ALA A 828 24.23 12.00 31.98
C ALA A 828 24.29 12.92 30.73
N ALA A 829 23.68 12.51 29.60
CA ALA A 829 23.56 13.28 28.37
C ALA A 829 22.54 14.45 28.43
N GLY A 830 21.64 14.48 29.42
CA GLY A 830 20.62 15.52 29.60
C GLY A 830 19.36 15.33 28.72
N PHE A 831 18.57 16.40 28.56
CA PHE A 831 17.37 16.42 27.69
C PHE A 831 17.34 17.71 26.86
N SER A 832 16.39 17.84 25.92
CA SER A 832 16.23 19.06 25.12
C SER A 832 14.85 19.66 25.29
N VAL A 833 14.76 20.99 25.20
CA VAL A 833 13.50 21.75 25.21
C VAL A 833 13.32 22.40 23.85
N LYS A 834 12.14 22.23 23.28
CA LYS A 834 11.69 22.91 22.06
C LYS A 834 10.98 24.21 22.43
N VAL A 835 11.24 25.24 21.65
CA VAL A 835 10.61 26.55 21.74
C VAL A 835 9.96 26.89 20.42
N GLU A 836 8.67 27.24 20.43
CA GLU A 836 7.87 27.51 19.24
C GLU A 836 7.18 28.87 19.33
N ALA A 837 7.27 29.66 18.26
CA ALA A 837 6.43 30.84 18.04
C ALA A 837 5.27 30.44 17.11
N LYS A 838 4.03 30.61 17.58
CA LYS A 838 2.80 30.17 16.90
C LYS A 838 1.83 31.30 16.64
N CYS A 839 1.20 31.30 15.47
CA CYS A 839 0.05 32.12 15.12
C CYS A 839 -1.14 31.19 14.87
N GLY A 840 -2.03 31.04 15.86
CA GLY A 840 -3.03 29.98 15.84
C GLY A 840 -2.35 28.60 15.94
N GLU A 841 -2.68 27.68 15.03
CA GLU A 841 -2.00 26.38 14.92
C GLU A 841 -0.69 26.42 14.13
N LYS A 842 -0.46 27.49 13.36
CA LYS A 842 0.73 27.61 12.52
C LYS A 842 1.96 27.95 13.36
N VAL A 843 2.96 27.07 13.35
CA VAL A 843 4.32 27.37 13.82
C VAL A 843 5.02 28.22 12.78
N ILE A 844 5.42 29.43 13.16
CA ILE A 844 6.19 30.34 12.29
C ILE A 844 7.69 30.25 12.55
N SER A 845 8.11 29.78 13.74
CA SER A 845 9.52 29.56 14.07
C SER A 845 9.66 28.53 15.18
N THR A 846 10.75 27.76 15.14
CA THR A 846 11.06 26.71 16.11
C THR A 846 12.55 26.68 16.41
N LYS A 847 12.90 26.42 17.67
CA LYS A 847 14.29 26.20 18.11
C LYS A 847 14.34 25.06 19.13
N THR A 848 15.38 24.25 19.06
CA THR A 848 15.65 23.20 20.06
C THR A 848 16.86 23.62 20.90
N ILE A 849 16.72 23.53 22.22
CA ILE A 849 17.69 23.95 23.23
C ILE A 849 18.11 22.72 24.04
N PRO A 850 19.35 22.21 23.86
CA PRO A 850 19.89 21.17 24.73
C PRO A 850 20.08 21.71 26.15
N VAL A 851 19.79 20.89 27.16
CA VAL A 851 19.83 21.26 28.58
C VAL A 851 20.83 20.38 29.33
N VAL A 852 21.67 20.99 30.15
CA VAL A 852 22.66 20.32 31.01
C VAL A 852 22.70 20.93 32.41
N PHE A 853 23.21 20.16 33.38
CA PHE A 853 23.45 20.63 34.74
C PHE A 853 24.82 21.28 34.86
N ASN A 854 24.96 22.29 35.72
CA ASN A 854 26.27 22.73 36.18
C ASN A 854 26.88 21.69 37.12
N THR A 855 27.47 20.63 36.56
CA THR A 855 27.99 19.48 37.33
C THR A 855 28.99 19.90 38.41
N ALA A 856 29.84 20.91 38.14
CA ALA A 856 30.78 21.43 39.12
C ALA A 856 30.10 22.03 40.36
N LYS A 857 28.94 22.68 40.19
CA LYS A 857 28.14 23.21 41.31
C LYS A 857 27.25 22.17 41.96
N MET A 858 26.71 21.24 41.18
CA MET A 858 25.68 20.29 41.62
C MET A 858 26.26 19.01 42.26
N ASN A 859 27.37 18.49 41.74
CA ASN A 859 27.99 17.26 42.24
C ASN A 859 28.93 17.47 43.43
N GLY A 860 29.35 18.71 43.70
CA GLY A 860 30.31 18.98 44.76
C GLY A 860 31.62 18.22 44.55
N THR A 861 32.28 17.82 45.65
CA THR A 861 33.55 17.09 45.66
C THR A 861 33.46 15.86 46.55
N PHE A 862 33.77 14.68 45.99
CA PHE A 862 33.91 13.42 46.73
C PHE A 862 35.38 13.02 46.79
N ASP A 863 35.97 13.02 47.99
CA ASP A 863 37.40 12.78 48.17
C ASP A 863 37.73 12.17 49.54
N TYR A 864 39.00 11.91 49.80
CA TYR A 864 39.48 11.50 51.11
C TYR A 864 39.33 12.62 52.15
N LYS A 865 38.99 12.25 53.37
CA LYS A 865 38.68 13.19 54.47
C LYS A 865 39.88 14.02 54.92
N VAL A 866 41.09 13.48 54.75
CA VAL A 866 42.36 14.14 55.08
C VAL A 866 43.24 14.22 53.85
N ASP A 867 44.13 15.22 53.80
CA ASP A 867 45.08 15.39 52.71
C ASP A 867 46.50 15.04 53.16
N THR A 868 46.75 13.75 53.37
CA THR A 868 48.05 13.18 53.78
C THR A 868 48.47 12.05 52.83
N GLU A 869 49.74 11.64 52.86
CA GLU A 869 50.25 10.56 52.00
C GLU A 869 49.54 9.20 52.23
N ASP A 870 49.05 8.97 53.45
CA ASP A 870 48.28 7.75 53.81
C ASP A 870 46.76 7.97 53.84
N LYS A 871 46.23 9.00 53.15
CA LYS A 871 44.80 9.35 53.18
C LYS A 871 43.85 8.27 52.66
N ASP A 872 44.37 7.38 51.82
CA ASP A 872 43.66 6.24 51.25
C ASP A 872 43.83 4.97 52.09
N LYS A 873 44.45 5.04 53.28
CA LYS A 873 44.73 3.86 54.11
C LYS A 873 43.99 3.90 55.43
N LEU A 874 43.46 2.76 55.84
CA LEU A 874 42.90 2.54 57.17
C LEU A 874 43.55 1.32 57.80
N ALA A 875 43.83 1.40 59.11
CA ALA A 875 44.27 0.25 59.88
C ALA A 875 43.03 -0.45 60.48
N PHE A 876 43.00 -1.77 60.37
CA PHE A 876 42.01 -2.60 61.04
C PHE A 876 42.51 -2.96 62.44
N ASP A 877 41.75 -2.63 63.48
CA ASP A 877 42.14 -2.92 64.86
C ASP A 877 41.93 -4.41 65.19
N VAL A 878 43.04 -5.11 65.47
CA VAL A 878 43.06 -6.53 65.85
C VAL A 878 43.53 -6.76 67.28
N SER A 879 43.66 -5.70 68.09
CA SER A 879 44.23 -5.74 69.44
C SER A 879 43.46 -6.59 70.44
N SER A 880 42.18 -6.87 70.18
CA SER A 880 41.36 -7.79 70.97
C SER A 880 40.26 -8.43 70.13
N ALA A 881 39.69 -9.54 70.61
CA ALA A 881 38.53 -10.18 69.98
C ALA A 881 37.32 -9.23 69.84
N THR A 882 37.17 -8.28 70.77
CA THR A 882 36.10 -7.27 70.73
C THR A 882 36.31 -6.31 69.56
N GLU A 883 37.52 -5.77 69.40
CA GLU A 883 37.83 -4.85 68.30
C GLU A 883 37.79 -5.55 66.93
N ARG A 884 38.22 -6.82 66.86
CA ARG A 884 38.07 -7.64 65.65
C ARG A 884 36.60 -7.82 65.24
N GLY A 885 35.69 -7.90 66.21
CA GLY A 885 34.25 -7.98 65.98
C GLY A 885 33.60 -6.64 65.61
N ASN A 886 34.18 -5.51 66.05
CA ASN A 886 33.66 -4.18 65.74
C ASN A 886 33.83 -3.83 64.25
N GLY A 887 34.94 -4.27 63.64
CA GLY A 887 35.26 -3.99 62.24
C GLY A 887 35.79 -2.58 62.00
N VAL A 888 35.94 -2.19 60.74
CA VAL A 888 36.36 -0.85 60.32
C VAL A 888 35.35 -0.25 59.35
N ASP A 889 34.97 1.01 59.58
CA ASP A 889 34.07 1.74 58.70
C ASP A 889 34.89 2.46 57.63
N VAL A 890 34.89 1.91 56.42
CA VAL A 890 35.65 2.47 55.28
C VAL A 890 35.16 3.88 54.92
N SER A 891 33.87 4.14 55.13
CA SER A 891 33.25 5.46 54.93
C SER A 891 33.88 6.56 55.79
N SER A 892 34.55 6.23 56.90
CA SER A 892 35.22 7.20 57.77
C SER A 892 36.43 7.91 57.13
N ALA A 893 37.06 7.29 56.11
CA ALA A 893 38.17 7.87 55.37
C ALA A 893 37.73 8.82 54.25
N LEU A 894 36.43 8.91 53.97
CA LEU A 894 35.87 9.60 52.81
C LEU A 894 34.97 10.75 53.25
N VAL A 895 34.85 11.76 52.39
CA VAL A 895 33.96 12.89 52.60
C VAL A 895 33.37 13.36 51.27
N TRP A 896 32.09 13.70 51.29
CA TRP A 896 31.43 14.44 50.23
C TRP A 896 31.05 15.83 50.72
N LYS A 897 31.42 16.84 49.95
CA LYS A 897 31.12 18.24 50.21
C LYS A 897 30.43 18.87 49.01
N ASP A 898 29.56 19.83 49.23
CA ASP A 898 29.00 20.63 48.14
C ASP A 898 30.01 21.65 47.57
N ALA A 899 29.60 22.40 46.55
CA ALA A 899 30.43 23.41 45.92
C ALA A 899 30.82 24.59 46.82
N SER A 900 30.22 24.72 48.01
CA SER A 900 30.57 25.70 49.04
C SER A 900 31.43 25.09 50.16
N ASP A 901 31.99 23.90 49.93
CA ASP A 901 32.80 23.13 50.88
C ASP A 901 32.06 22.70 52.16
N ARG A 902 30.71 22.68 52.15
CA ARG A 902 29.90 22.17 53.28
C ARG A 902 29.83 20.65 53.20
N GLN A 903 30.20 19.95 54.28
CA GLN A 903 30.11 18.48 54.35
C GLN A 903 28.64 18.03 54.33
N LEU A 904 28.32 17.10 53.42
CA LEU A 904 26.99 16.52 53.25
C LEU A 904 26.94 15.01 53.50
N TRP A 905 28.08 14.32 53.35
CA TRP A 905 28.23 12.90 53.67
C TRP A 905 29.68 12.59 54.13
N PRO A 906 29.89 11.67 55.09
CA PRO A 906 28.88 10.97 55.89
C PRO A 906 28.17 11.94 56.86
N SER A 907 27.06 11.49 57.45
CA SER A 907 26.24 12.32 58.36
C SER A 907 27.02 12.80 59.59
N THR A 908 28.00 12.03 60.04
CA THR A 908 28.91 12.41 61.13
C THR A 908 29.79 13.60 60.73
N GLY A 909 29.53 14.77 61.30
CA GLY A 909 30.22 16.03 60.97
C GLY A 909 29.63 16.77 59.77
N ALA A 910 28.41 16.40 59.33
CA ALA A 910 27.68 17.15 58.31
C ALA A 910 27.34 18.57 58.78
N SER A 911 27.19 19.49 57.82
CA SER A 911 26.91 20.90 58.08
C SER A 911 25.51 21.14 58.64
N ASP A 912 25.39 21.98 59.69
CA ASP A 912 24.11 22.45 60.27
C ASP A 912 23.25 23.25 59.29
N ALA A 913 23.80 23.63 58.12
CA ALA A 913 23.05 24.30 57.06
C ALA A 913 21.94 23.41 56.46
N TYR A 914 22.00 22.09 56.65
CA TYR A 914 21.04 21.11 56.13
C TYR A 914 20.38 20.36 57.28
N ASP A 915 19.10 20.02 57.14
CA ASP A 915 18.27 19.50 58.24
C ASP A 915 18.88 18.22 58.83
N SER A 916 19.55 18.38 59.98
CA SER A 916 19.98 17.27 60.83
C SER A 916 20.85 16.20 60.12
N SER A 917 21.73 16.60 59.20
CA SER A 917 22.63 15.73 58.40
C SER A 917 22.03 15.06 57.16
N ASP A 918 20.85 15.48 56.71
CA ASP A 918 20.20 14.95 55.49
C ASP A 918 20.73 15.52 54.16
N GLY A 919 21.89 16.17 54.16
CA GLY A 919 22.49 16.80 52.98
C GLY A 919 22.60 15.84 51.77
N ALA A 920 23.08 14.61 52.00
CA ALA A 920 23.11 13.56 50.98
C ALA A 920 21.71 13.25 50.41
N THR A 921 20.72 13.09 51.28
CA THR A 921 19.32 12.78 50.92
C THR A 921 18.66 13.92 50.15
N ILE A 922 18.97 15.17 50.48
CA ILE A 922 18.46 16.38 49.82
C ILE A 922 18.97 16.44 48.37
N PHE A 923 20.26 16.16 48.15
CA PHE A 923 20.85 16.11 46.82
C PHE A 923 20.60 14.79 46.07
N GLY A 924 20.06 13.76 46.72
CA GLY A 924 19.92 12.43 46.14
C GLY A 924 21.24 11.68 45.97
N PHE A 925 22.27 12.06 46.73
CA PHE A 925 23.61 11.46 46.69
C PHE A 925 23.67 10.19 47.56
N THR A 926 24.22 9.11 47.00
CA THR A 926 24.44 7.85 47.72
C THR A 926 25.81 7.27 47.40
N VAL A 927 26.41 6.54 48.34
CA VAL A 927 27.70 5.86 48.13
C VAL A 927 27.49 4.36 48.32
N ALA A 928 27.88 3.57 47.33
CA ALA A 928 27.94 2.11 47.43
C ALA A 928 29.40 1.67 47.59
N PHE A 929 29.62 0.52 48.22
CA PHE A 929 30.95 -0.02 48.47
C PHE A 929 31.10 -1.41 47.88
N GLU A 930 32.21 -1.64 47.19
CA GLU A 930 32.56 -2.93 46.59
C GLU A 930 34.00 -3.33 46.94
N LEU A 931 34.23 -4.64 47.08
CA LEU A 931 35.59 -5.16 47.22
C LEU A 931 36.29 -5.13 45.86
N VAL A 932 37.48 -4.55 45.81
CA VAL A 932 38.39 -4.69 44.66
C VAL A 932 39.05 -6.05 44.74
N ALA A 933 39.14 -6.78 43.62
CA ALA A 933 39.73 -8.12 43.59
C ALA A 933 41.13 -8.16 44.26
N GLY A 934 41.31 -9.10 45.19
CA GLY A 934 42.52 -9.25 45.98
C GLY A 934 42.55 -10.59 46.70
N GLU A 935 43.77 -11.08 46.99
CA GLU A 935 44.01 -12.43 47.54
C GLU A 935 43.44 -12.61 48.96
N ASP A 936 43.26 -11.53 49.74
CA ASP A 936 42.80 -11.61 51.13
C ASP A 936 41.29 -11.37 51.29
N ASN A 937 40.57 -11.05 50.21
CA ASN A 937 39.14 -10.67 50.24
C ASN A 937 38.25 -11.72 50.89
N ASP A 938 38.58 -13.01 50.74
CA ASP A 938 37.81 -14.13 51.27
C ASP A 938 37.71 -14.11 52.81
N ASN A 939 38.57 -13.36 53.49
CA ASN A 939 38.57 -13.23 54.95
C ASN A 939 37.59 -12.18 55.48
N PHE A 940 36.98 -11.37 54.60
CA PHE A 940 36.18 -10.22 55.00
C PHE A 940 34.73 -10.30 54.53
N THR A 941 33.85 -9.64 55.28
CA THR A 941 32.48 -9.31 54.87
C THR A 941 32.35 -7.79 54.81
N LEU A 942 31.88 -7.28 53.67
CA LEU A 942 31.65 -5.85 53.45
C LEU A 942 30.14 -5.59 53.38
N ASP A 943 29.66 -4.62 54.15
CA ASP A 943 28.35 -4.02 53.93
C ASP A 943 28.45 -3.01 52.78
N GLY A 944 27.84 -3.34 51.64
CA GLY A 944 27.88 -2.53 50.43
C GLY A 944 27.16 -1.17 50.54
N THR A 945 26.40 -0.91 51.60
CA THR A 945 25.69 0.37 51.81
C THR A 945 26.40 1.26 52.83
N THR A 946 26.85 0.67 53.94
CA THR A 946 27.49 1.44 55.02
C THR A 946 29.01 1.56 54.86
N GLY A 947 29.61 0.67 54.05
CA GLY A 947 31.06 0.54 53.92
C GLY A 947 31.72 -0.14 55.13
N LYS A 948 30.93 -0.77 55.99
CA LYS A 948 31.43 -1.47 57.17
C LYS A 948 32.09 -2.78 56.77
N LEU A 949 33.39 -2.90 57.05
CA LEU A 949 34.20 -4.07 56.75
C LEU A 949 34.47 -4.86 58.03
N THR A 950 34.15 -6.14 58.03
CA THR A 950 34.29 -7.05 59.17
C THR A 950 35.05 -8.32 58.79
N LEU A 951 35.70 -8.96 59.76
CA LEU A 951 36.30 -10.28 59.56
C LEU A 951 35.23 -11.36 59.60
N LYS A 952 35.31 -12.37 58.73
CA LYS A 952 34.42 -13.54 58.78
C LYS A 952 34.63 -14.37 60.05
N ASN A 953 35.87 -14.42 60.55
CA ASN A 953 36.28 -15.23 61.70
C ASN A 953 36.98 -14.39 62.79
N PRO A 954 36.27 -13.48 63.50
CA PRO A 954 36.90 -12.54 64.45
C PRO A 954 37.43 -13.19 65.74
N ASN A 955 36.95 -14.41 66.08
CA ASN A 955 37.30 -15.13 67.31
C ASN A 955 38.44 -16.16 67.13
N ALA A 956 39.08 -16.21 65.98
CA ALA A 956 40.14 -17.17 65.71
C ALA A 956 41.44 -16.78 66.45
N THR A 957 42.09 -17.77 67.08
CA THR A 957 43.13 -17.56 68.11
C THR A 957 44.55 -17.97 67.69
N GLN A 958 44.80 -18.36 66.43
CA GLN A 958 46.13 -18.83 66.00
C GLN A 958 46.58 -18.27 64.63
N ASN A 959 47.78 -17.67 64.62
CA ASN A 959 48.66 -17.35 63.48
C ASN A 959 47.96 -16.80 62.21
N HIS A 960 47.33 -15.64 62.32
CA HIS A 960 46.79 -14.94 61.15
C HIS A 960 47.82 -14.00 60.54
N LYS A 961 48.20 -14.26 59.28
CA LYS A 961 49.12 -13.40 58.51
C LYS A 961 48.58 -11.98 58.39
N ALA A 962 49.48 -11.02 58.14
CA ALA A 962 49.07 -9.69 57.70
C ALA A 962 48.26 -9.77 56.41
N MET A 963 47.17 -9.00 56.33
CA MET A 963 46.25 -8.99 55.20
C MET A 963 46.04 -7.57 54.67
N THR A 964 45.75 -7.46 53.38
CA THR A 964 45.39 -6.17 52.76
C THR A 964 44.15 -6.34 51.90
N VAL A 965 43.16 -5.48 52.12
CA VAL A 965 41.91 -5.47 51.35
C VAL A 965 41.63 -4.07 50.84
N LYS A 966 41.25 -3.97 49.56
CA LYS A 966 40.92 -2.71 48.90
C LYS A 966 39.42 -2.61 48.72
N VAL A 967 38.84 -1.51 49.19
CA VAL A 967 37.40 -1.25 49.10
C VAL A 967 37.19 -0.01 48.23
N LYS A 968 36.44 -0.17 47.14
CA LYS A 968 36.10 0.91 46.23
C LYS A 968 34.74 1.50 46.63
N ALA A 969 34.72 2.81 46.84
CA ALA A 969 33.53 3.59 47.12
C ALA A 969 33.03 4.24 45.81
N ILE A 970 31.81 3.90 45.42
CA ILE A 970 31.16 4.33 44.18
C ILE A 970 30.07 5.35 44.54
N PRO A 971 30.34 6.66 44.34
CA PRO A 971 29.32 7.69 44.52
C PRO A 971 28.33 7.68 43.36
N THR A 972 27.05 7.86 43.67
CA THR A 972 25.95 8.01 42.71
C THR A 972 25.25 9.34 42.98
N SER A 973 25.08 10.14 41.93
CA SER A 973 24.45 11.46 41.97
C SER A 973 23.48 11.62 40.79
N PRO A 974 22.26 12.17 40.99
CA PRO A 974 21.33 12.45 39.91
C PRO A 974 21.80 13.60 39.00
N TRP A 975 22.83 14.35 39.42
CA TRP A 975 23.30 15.55 38.72
C TRP A 975 24.50 15.31 37.79
N GLY A 976 25.03 14.08 37.75
CA GLY A 976 26.08 13.65 36.83
C GLY A 976 27.09 12.70 37.47
N THR A 977 28.11 12.30 36.70
CA THR A 977 29.15 11.37 37.15
C THR A 977 30.05 11.98 38.23
N VAL A 978 30.35 11.19 39.27
CA VAL A 978 31.31 11.50 40.33
C VAL A 978 32.37 10.40 40.37
N GLU A 979 33.64 10.77 40.56
CA GLU A 979 34.75 9.82 40.54
C GLU A 979 34.75 8.90 41.77
N ALA A 980 34.92 7.59 41.56
CA ALA A 980 35.05 6.61 42.63
C ALA A 980 36.42 6.71 43.34
N LYS A 981 36.46 6.41 44.63
CA LYS A 981 37.70 6.40 45.43
C LYS A 981 37.97 5.00 45.99
N VAL A 982 39.22 4.66 46.25
CA VAL A 982 39.62 3.33 46.75
C VAL A 982 40.35 3.49 48.06
N VAL A 983 39.86 2.84 49.11
CA VAL A 983 40.50 2.81 50.42
C VAL A 983 41.13 1.44 50.63
N THR A 984 42.41 1.44 51.00
CA THR A 984 43.17 0.24 51.35
C THR A 984 43.11 0.03 52.86
N VAL A 985 42.51 -1.06 53.30
CA VAL A 985 42.51 -1.47 54.70
C VAL A 985 43.64 -2.47 54.92
N THR A 986 44.52 -2.17 55.88
CA THR A 986 45.60 -3.06 56.29
C THR A 986 45.27 -3.71 57.64
N VAL A 987 45.50 -5.01 57.72
CA VAL A 987 45.31 -5.80 58.95
C VAL A 987 46.67 -6.35 59.36
N ALA A 988 47.11 -6.00 60.56
CA ALA A 988 48.36 -6.52 61.11
C ALA A 988 48.24 -8.02 61.42
N GLU A 989 49.38 -8.70 61.51
CA GLU A 989 49.42 -10.06 62.07
C GLU A 989 48.98 -10.05 63.54
N TRP A 990 48.20 -11.06 63.96
CA TRP A 990 47.80 -11.20 65.37
C TRP A 990 47.83 -12.66 65.85
N VAL A 991 48.08 -12.79 67.14
CA VAL A 991 48.00 -14.02 67.95
C VAL A 991 47.45 -13.59 69.31
N ASP A 992 46.47 -14.33 69.84
CA ASP A 992 45.87 -14.03 71.15
C ASP A 992 46.73 -14.50 72.33
#